data_AF-A0A387H5X2-F1
#
_entry.id   AF-A0A387H5X2-F1
#
_cell.length_a   1.000
_cell.length_b   1.000
_cell.length_c   1.000
_cell.angle_alpha   90.00
_cell.angle_beta   90.00
_cell.angle_gamma   90.00
#
_symmetry.space_group_name_H-M   'P 1'
#
loop_
_entity.id
_entity.type
_entity.pdbx_description
1 polymer ?
#
loop_
_entity_poly.entity_id
_entity_poly.type
_entity_poly.pdbx_seq_one_letter_code
_entity_poly.pdbx_strand_id
1 'polypeptide(L)'
;MTAPVVSPPGLPLDVGPEPDWDYLALHGLDRAALLLRFPLGVDWHSLRSCRHPGCDRPASSAPWLCQRCLAGWRRAGAPADVDGWCVATPAPPVRRTYAERWCRVGCERTAEASGLCKGCARERLTRGLTVEQYLASGVRPRPSFGPCLVRVCPRTAVMRRTQLCNPHQRQWSKAGRPERGAWALTAAAVYTAIDEVPLGDLPPTVVVQVLRGYEAQLRQGGRISPGQIKSAVRWLCDHAVKDLVDADLPPKGGTTTYLRVWQRTLPLLDADPTTEHTRSLIRLSVLNRRYKGGTVDLRDVQAPWLTHLAQQYVLHLAAAGASPARLNTVGYAARWFAMFLRTLTGEGRRPSDVGRLGLLAYLRWLAQRARDTDDYRQLGDGDPTRPVIAERLLPALQGKGPLLVSPQRHCQLVSTLRDILEHGRSWLAENQAADVHLLERDVPPWPERDDTDSELEGRSQDALPETVFLQLMDEQHLALLPDGTRRNYIELTMRVGRRPWEIRHLEFDCLEWHDLDIEDPDGTVRRRSYPFLVYWMQKVRRRHKLPLHPSDAEVITRQQEYLRAAYPHRFTNLGRPRFGRMLLFPTPRLSRANASGERPYDSSSVGYWLATWLDQADVLDEHNQPLAPGRVFAYAFRHTYAQLRADAGVPLEILQVLMAHQDPSTTQVYYRVSHPRRIQAVRAIAAKFQFDLTGGRIRARSPQDDLADRVRAGVGSVPVPAGQCHEMNNVRADGRGCPVYYRCFSCTFYTTDFTHLPELRQLRAGKAEQLATLEAAYGSALTPGPLTATNLDLLRLEIKQIDELVAKCEADIGSLTQDERRTVESWLHSKDKLFTVIPVAAVLAGRQRLQQPTLDPILLGGAPS
;
A
#
# COMPACT_ATOMS: atom_id res chain seq x y z
N MET A 1 -45.88 21.35 37.59
CA MET A 1 -45.11 20.76 38.71
C MET A 1 -44.27 19.63 38.14
N THR A 2 -43.03 19.95 37.78
CA THR A 2 -42.04 19.04 37.19
C THR A 2 -41.39 18.22 38.30
N ALA A 3 -41.53 16.90 38.24
CA ALA A 3 -40.88 15.99 39.17
C ALA A 3 -39.35 16.02 38.96
N PRO A 4 -38.54 15.93 40.03
CA PRO A 4 -37.09 16.03 39.91
C PRO A 4 -36.52 14.77 39.24
N VAL A 5 -35.58 14.99 38.32
CA VAL A 5 -34.74 13.95 37.73
C VAL A 5 -33.86 13.38 38.83
N VAL A 6 -34.21 12.20 39.34
CA VAL A 6 -33.37 11.45 40.27
C VAL A 6 -32.21 10.87 39.45
N SER A 7 -31.00 11.41 39.67
CA SER A 7 -29.77 10.83 39.13
C SER A 7 -29.52 9.47 39.79
N PRO A 8 -29.17 8.41 39.02
CA PRO A 8 -28.78 7.13 39.62
C PRO A 8 -27.47 7.28 40.41
N PRO A 9 -27.18 6.39 41.38
CA PRO A 9 -26.02 6.48 42.24
C PRO A 9 -24.73 6.54 41.42
N GLY A 10 -23.93 7.58 41.67
CA GLY A 10 -22.67 7.84 40.97
C GLY A 10 -21.74 6.63 41.04
N LEU A 11 -21.21 6.23 39.88
CA LEU A 11 -20.07 5.34 39.79
C LEU A 11 -18.92 5.98 40.60
N PRO A 12 -18.24 5.24 41.50
CA PRO A 12 -17.17 5.81 42.32
C PRO A 12 -16.09 6.46 41.44
N LEU A 13 -15.79 7.71 41.77
CA LEU A 13 -14.77 8.57 41.19
C LEU A 13 -13.38 8.08 41.61
N ASP A 14 -12.68 7.37 40.70
CA ASP A 14 -11.23 7.53 40.43
C ASP A 14 -10.83 6.67 39.20
N VAL A 15 -11.53 6.83 38.08
CA VAL A 15 -11.37 5.97 36.89
C VAL A 15 -11.04 6.80 35.65
N GLY A 16 -9.95 7.59 35.70
CA GLY A 16 -9.45 8.35 34.54
C GLY A 16 -10.45 9.36 33.95
N PRO A 17 -10.15 9.95 32.77
CA PRO A 17 -11.05 10.91 32.14
C PRO A 17 -12.32 10.22 31.63
N GLU A 18 -13.49 10.80 31.94
CA GLU A 18 -14.80 10.26 31.54
C GLU A 18 -14.98 10.22 30.01
N PRO A 19 -15.71 9.21 29.48
CA PRO A 19 -16.08 9.18 28.07
C PRO A 19 -17.12 10.28 27.73
N ASP A 20 -17.17 10.69 26.46
CA ASP A 20 -18.19 11.64 25.98
C ASP A 20 -19.56 10.95 25.91
N TRP A 21 -20.32 11.09 27.00
CA TRP A 21 -21.62 10.43 27.17
C TRP A 21 -22.65 10.83 26.11
N ASP A 22 -22.67 12.09 25.69
CA ASP A 22 -23.62 12.61 24.71
C ASP A 22 -23.31 12.06 23.31
N TYR A 23 -22.03 12.05 22.95
CA TYR A 23 -21.58 11.43 21.70
C TYR A 23 -21.90 9.94 21.68
N LEU A 24 -21.68 9.22 22.78
CA LEU A 24 -21.97 7.79 22.87
C LEU A 24 -23.47 7.49 22.81
N ALA A 25 -24.32 8.35 23.37
CA ALA A 25 -25.78 8.21 23.30
C ALA A 25 -26.28 8.28 21.85
N LEU A 26 -25.75 9.22 21.05
CA LEU A 26 -26.02 9.30 19.60
C LEU A 26 -25.58 8.05 18.83
N HIS A 27 -24.64 7.28 19.38
CA HIS A 27 -24.09 6.06 18.80
C HIS A 27 -24.49 4.80 19.58
N GLY A 28 -25.70 4.83 20.15
CA GLY A 28 -26.40 3.65 20.63
C GLY A 28 -26.23 3.32 22.11
N LEU A 29 -25.53 4.14 22.90
CA LEU A 29 -25.44 3.92 24.34
C LEU A 29 -26.72 4.36 25.07
N ASP A 30 -27.38 3.41 25.72
CA ASP A 30 -28.37 3.68 26.77
C ASP A 30 -27.62 3.69 28.11
N ARG A 31 -27.36 4.90 28.63
CA ARG A 31 -26.57 5.10 29.86
C ARG A 31 -27.26 4.50 31.09
N ALA A 32 -28.58 4.65 31.19
CA ALA A 32 -29.34 4.17 32.35
C ALA A 32 -29.35 2.64 32.42
N ALA A 33 -29.46 1.97 31.27
CA ALA A 33 -29.44 0.51 31.19
C ALA A 33 -28.02 -0.09 31.05
N LEU A 34 -26.97 0.73 30.91
CA LEU A 34 -25.62 0.32 30.51
C LEU A 34 -25.65 -0.68 29.33
N LEU A 35 -26.33 -0.27 28.26
CA LEU A 35 -26.66 -1.12 27.13
C LEU A 35 -26.29 -0.44 25.81
N LEU A 36 -25.45 -1.07 25.00
CA LEU A 36 -25.22 -0.63 23.62
C LEU A 36 -26.27 -1.25 22.70
N ARG A 37 -27.02 -0.41 22.00
CA ARG A 37 -28.01 -0.77 20.98
C ARG A 37 -27.52 -0.37 19.61
N PHE A 38 -27.73 -1.22 18.62
CA PHE A 38 -27.27 -1.03 17.24
C PHE A 38 -28.47 -1.00 16.28
N PRO A 39 -29.10 0.18 16.05
CA PRO A 39 -30.27 0.31 15.19
C PRO A 39 -30.01 -0.16 13.76
N LEU A 40 -30.86 -1.03 13.22
CA LEU A 40 -30.63 -1.59 11.88
C LEU A 40 -30.65 -0.50 10.80
N GLY A 41 -29.67 -0.54 9.89
CA GLY A 41 -29.63 0.35 8.73
C GLY A 41 -28.75 1.59 8.89
N VAL A 42 -28.30 1.94 10.10
CA VAL A 42 -27.41 3.09 10.29
C VAL A 42 -26.00 2.84 9.76
N ASP A 43 -25.30 3.91 9.38
CA ASP A 43 -24.07 3.83 8.60
C ASP A 43 -22.79 3.62 9.42
N TRP A 44 -22.82 3.90 10.73
CA TRP A 44 -21.68 3.77 11.63
C TRP A 44 -21.42 2.32 12.09
N HIS A 45 -22.29 1.36 11.74
CA HIS A 45 -22.06 -0.06 12.01
C HIS A 45 -22.51 -1.00 10.88
N SER A 46 -22.14 -2.28 10.98
CA SER A 46 -22.33 -3.27 9.92
C SER A 46 -23.70 -3.95 9.86
N LEU A 47 -24.58 -3.80 10.85
CA LEU A 47 -25.88 -4.48 10.85
C LEU A 47 -26.88 -3.84 9.87
N ARG A 48 -27.60 -4.69 9.14
CA ARG A 48 -28.70 -4.35 8.23
C ARG A 48 -29.90 -5.24 8.53
N SER A 49 -31.08 -4.84 8.05
CA SER A 49 -32.25 -5.71 8.06
C SER A 49 -32.01 -6.94 7.19
N CYS A 50 -32.58 -8.08 7.59
CA CYS A 50 -32.58 -9.28 6.76
C CYS A 50 -33.27 -8.98 5.43
N ARG A 51 -32.67 -9.40 4.32
CA ARG A 51 -33.21 -9.23 2.97
C ARG A 51 -34.54 -9.98 2.74
N HIS A 52 -34.84 -10.97 3.57
CA HIS A 52 -36.10 -11.70 3.48
C HIS A 52 -37.27 -10.82 3.96
N PRO A 53 -38.30 -10.55 3.13
CA PRO A 53 -39.36 -9.57 3.44
C PRO A 53 -40.13 -9.83 4.73
N GLY A 54 -40.38 -11.11 5.06
CA GLY A 54 -41.01 -11.52 6.32
C GLY A 54 -40.07 -11.66 7.52
N CYS A 55 -38.83 -11.16 7.45
CA CYS A 55 -37.84 -11.30 8.51
C CYS A 55 -37.29 -9.95 8.99
N ASP A 56 -37.46 -9.66 10.28
CA ASP A 56 -37.01 -8.44 10.95
C ASP A 56 -35.63 -8.58 11.63
N ARG A 57 -34.90 -9.66 11.33
CA ARG A 57 -33.66 -10.01 12.05
C ARG A 57 -32.44 -9.24 11.51
N PRO A 58 -31.47 -8.93 12.38
CA PRO A 58 -30.20 -8.37 11.94
C PRO A 58 -29.42 -9.34 11.04
N ALA A 59 -28.86 -8.79 9.96
CA ALA A 59 -27.88 -9.41 9.08
C ALA A 59 -26.56 -8.64 9.13
N SER A 60 -25.43 -9.35 9.23
CA SER A 60 -24.11 -8.76 9.46
C SER A 60 -23.20 -8.74 8.24
N SER A 61 -23.55 -9.43 7.16
CA SER A 61 -22.73 -9.56 5.96
C SER A 61 -23.60 -9.89 4.74
N ALA A 62 -23.06 -9.63 3.54
CA ALA A 62 -23.63 -10.13 2.28
C ALA A 62 -23.88 -11.66 2.38
N PRO A 63 -24.99 -12.17 1.82
CA PRO A 63 -26.03 -11.49 1.01
C PRO A 63 -27.11 -10.74 1.83
N TRP A 64 -26.80 -10.32 3.06
CA TRP A 64 -27.70 -9.62 4.00
C TRP A 64 -28.86 -10.48 4.49
N LEU A 65 -28.61 -11.78 4.63
CA LEU A 65 -29.51 -12.72 5.29
C LEU A 65 -29.10 -12.91 6.75
N CYS A 66 -30.08 -12.96 7.67
CA CYS A 66 -29.80 -13.36 9.06
C CYS A 66 -29.25 -14.79 9.11
N GLN A 67 -28.58 -15.19 10.19
CA GLN A 67 -27.94 -16.52 10.32
C GLN A 67 -28.86 -17.69 9.91
N ARG A 68 -30.16 -17.60 10.21
CA ARG A 68 -31.13 -18.64 9.88
C ARG A 68 -31.56 -18.62 8.40
N CYS A 69 -31.86 -17.45 7.85
CA CYS A 69 -32.17 -17.34 6.42
C CYS A 69 -30.96 -17.74 5.58
N LEU A 70 -29.76 -17.35 6.00
CA LEU A 70 -28.50 -17.73 5.37
C LEU A 70 -28.31 -19.25 5.37
N ALA A 71 -28.60 -19.93 6.48
CA ALA A 71 -28.56 -21.40 6.55
C ALA A 71 -29.64 -22.07 5.69
N GLY A 72 -30.81 -21.43 5.51
CA GLY A 72 -31.83 -21.87 4.55
C GLY A 72 -31.34 -21.74 3.11
N TRP A 73 -30.83 -20.56 2.75
CA TRP A 73 -30.29 -20.24 1.43
C TRP A 73 -29.12 -21.13 1.04
N ARG A 74 -28.18 -21.41 1.96
CA ARG A 74 -27.08 -22.37 1.73
C ARG A 74 -27.57 -23.79 1.50
N ARG A 75 -28.59 -24.23 2.25
CA ARG A 75 -29.19 -25.56 2.04
C ARG A 75 -29.90 -25.67 0.69
N ALA A 76 -30.39 -24.56 0.15
CA ALA A 76 -30.96 -24.48 -1.19
C ALA A 76 -29.90 -24.35 -2.31
N GLY A 77 -28.62 -24.59 -2.02
CA GLY A 77 -27.55 -24.51 -3.03
C GLY A 77 -27.03 -23.08 -3.28
N ALA A 78 -27.34 -22.13 -2.39
CA ALA A 78 -26.89 -20.74 -2.50
C ALA A 78 -27.23 -20.06 -3.85
N PRO A 79 -28.52 -20.03 -4.24
CA PRO A 79 -28.94 -19.49 -5.53
C PRO A 79 -28.50 -18.03 -5.71
N ALA A 80 -28.07 -17.68 -6.93
CA ALA A 80 -27.56 -16.35 -7.27
C ALA A 80 -28.64 -15.26 -7.08
N ASP A 81 -29.89 -15.56 -7.43
CA ASP A 81 -31.03 -14.69 -7.15
C ASP A 81 -31.51 -14.86 -5.70
N VAL A 82 -30.97 -14.02 -4.83
CA VAL A 82 -31.30 -14.01 -3.40
C VAL A 82 -32.73 -13.48 -3.17
N ASP A 83 -33.20 -12.52 -3.98
CA ASP A 83 -34.52 -11.90 -3.80
C ASP A 83 -35.62 -12.86 -4.22
N GLY A 84 -35.49 -13.50 -5.38
CA GLY A 84 -36.42 -14.55 -5.82
C GLY A 84 -36.50 -15.70 -4.83
N TRP A 85 -35.36 -16.14 -4.29
CA TRP A 85 -35.36 -17.16 -3.23
C TRP A 85 -36.08 -16.69 -1.95
N CYS A 86 -35.89 -15.44 -1.53
CA CYS A 86 -36.54 -14.88 -0.34
C CYS A 86 -38.05 -14.74 -0.49
N VAL A 87 -38.54 -14.46 -1.70
CA VAL A 87 -39.98 -14.37 -2.01
C VAL A 87 -40.61 -15.77 -2.08
N ALA A 88 -39.90 -16.73 -2.68
CA ALA A 88 -40.39 -18.09 -2.87
C ALA A 88 -40.33 -18.97 -1.59
N THR A 89 -39.57 -18.56 -0.58
CA THR A 89 -39.38 -19.34 0.64
C THR A 89 -40.23 -18.79 1.79
N PRO A 90 -40.90 -19.64 2.58
CA PRO A 90 -41.60 -19.20 3.77
C PRO A 90 -40.64 -18.51 4.75
N ALA A 91 -41.06 -17.35 5.27
CA ALA A 91 -40.30 -16.66 6.30
C ALA A 91 -40.05 -17.60 7.48
N PRO A 92 -38.83 -17.62 8.05
CA PRO A 92 -38.58 -18.43 9.23
C PRO A 92 -39.54 -17.98 10.34
N PRO A 93 -40.19 -18.91 11.07
CA PRO A 93 -41.12 -18.53 12.13
C PRO A 93 -40.44 -17.57 13.09
N VAL A 94 -41.17 -16.50 13.45
CA VAL A 94 -40.74 -15.43 14.35
C VAL A 94 -40.37 -16.05 15.69
N ARG A 95 -39.12 -16.51 15.82
CA ARG A 95 -38.55 -16.90 17.10
C ARG A 95 -38.10 -15.60 17.73
N ARG A 96 -38.78 -15.23 18.83
CA ARG A 96 -38.49 -14.13 19.76
C ARG A 96 -37.51 -13.12 19.18
N THR A 97 -38.05 -12.11 18.53
CA THR A 97 -37.31 -10.87 18.35
C THR A 97 -36.80 -10.39 19.70
N TYR A 98 -35.64 -9.76 19.66
CA TYR A 98 -34.93 -9.30 20.85
C TYR A 98 -35.62 -8.15 21.56
N ALA A 99 -36.54 -7.45 20.87
CA ALA A 99 -37.58 -6.63 21.46
C ALA A 99 -38.75 -7.49 21.95
N GLU A 100 -39.10 -7.36 23.23
CA GLU A 100 -40.29 -7.98 23.79
C GLU A 100 -41.54 -7.42 23.10
N ARG A 101 -42.16 -8.22 22.24
CA ARG A 101 -43.48 -7.86 21.70
C ARG A 101 -44.51 -8.06 22.80
N TRP A 102 -45.43 -7.12 22.96
CA TRP A 102 -46.51 -7.22 23.93
C TRP A 102 -47.67 -8.06 23.40
N CYS A 103 -48.44 -8.65 24.31
CA CYS A 103 -49.63 -9.42 23.97
C CYS A 103 -50.61 -8.55 23.16
N ARG A 104 -51.13 -9.07 22.04
CA ARG A 104 -52.15 -8.37 21.22
C ARG A 104 -53.47 -8.08 21.95
N VAL A 105 -53.73 -8.73 23.09
CA VAL A 105 -54.85 -8.41 24.00
C VAL A 105 -54.62 -7.08 24.76
N GLY A 106 -53.42 -6.52 24.72
CA GLY A 106 -53.01 -5.37 25.54
C GLY A 106 -52.49 -5.74 26.92
N CYS A 107 -52.14 -7.03 27.16
CA CYS A 107 -51.51 -7.42 28.42
C CYS A 107 -50.12 -6.80 28.54
N GLU A 108 -49.72 -6.44 29.76
CA GLU A 108 -48.35 -6.09 30.15
C GLU A 108 -47.42 -7.32 30.20
N ARG A 109 -47.67 -8.31 29.34
CA ARG A 109 -46.92 -9.57 29.26
C ARG A 109 -46.45 -9.78 27.84
N THR A 110 -45.24 -10.32 27.72
CA THR A 110 -44.63 -10.61 26.41
C THR A 110 -45.42 -11.67 25.65
N ALA A 111 -45.65 -11.42 24.36
CA ALA A 111 -46.27 -12.34 23.42
C ALA A 111 -45.37 -13.53 23.08
N GLU A 112 -46.00 -14.67 22.84
CA GLU A 112 -45.40 -15.84 22.18
C GLU A 112 -45.55 -15.73 20.65
N ALA A 113 -45.13 -16.75 19.90
CA ALA A 113 -45.16 -16.73 18.43
C ALA A 113 -46.56 -16.50 17.84
N SER A 114 -47.62 -16.77 18.60
CA SER A 114 -49.02 -16.52 18.24
C SER A 114 -49.44 -15.05 18.35
N GLY A 115 -48.58 -14.15 18.85
CA GLY A 115 -48.93 -12.77 19.18
C GLY A 115 -49.67 -12.61 20.52
N LEU A 116 -49.88 -13.70 21.27
CA LEU A 116 -50.53 -13.71 22.58
C LEU A 116 -49.54 -14.09 23.68
N CYS A 117 -49.67 -13.55 24.90
CA CYS A 117 -48.86 -14.03 26.03
C CYS A 117 -49.21 -15.48 26.38
N LYS A 118 -48.31 -16.21 27.07
CA LYS A 118 -48.50 -17.62 27.42
C LYS A 118 -49.84 -17.92 28.11
N GLY A 119 -50.33 -16.99 28.94
CA GLY A 119 -51.64 -17.10 29.59
C GLY A 119 -52.79 -17.03 28.59
N CYS A 120 -52.79 -16.02 27.73
CA CYS A 120 -53.79 -15.84 26.68
C CYS A 120 -53.73 -16.95 25.62
N ALA A 121 -52.53 -17.39 25.25
CA ALA A 121 -52.34 -18.50 24.31
C ALA A 121 -52.90 -19.81 24.86
N ARG A 122 -52.68 -20.10 26.15
CA ARG A 122 -53.25 -21.29 26.81
C ARG A 122 -54.77 -21.21 26.90
N GLU A 123 -55.30 -20.07 27.32
CA GLU A 123 -56.76 -19.86 27.41
C GLU A 123 -57.44 -19.98 26.04
N ARG A 124 -56.86 -19.38 25.00
CA ARG A 124 -57.31 -19.53 23.62
C ARG A 124 -57.39 -21.01 23.21
N LEU A 125 -56.31 -21.77 23.47
CA LEU A 125 -56.25 -23.20 23.14
C LEU A 125 -57.32 -23.99 23.90
N THR A 126 -57.52 -23.69 25.19
CA THR A 126 -58.58 -24.32 25.99
C THR A 126 -59.98 -24.02 25.46
N ARG A 127 -60.19 -22.83 24.88
CA ARG A 127 -61.45 -22.43 24.26
C ARG A 127 -61.60 -22.87 22.79
N GLY A 128 -60.58 -23.50 22.20
CA GLY A 128 -60.61 -23.95 20.80
C GLY A 128 -60.68 -22.83 19.76
N LEU A 129 -60.35 -21.57 20.12
CA LEU A 129 -60.53 -20.40 19.24
C LEU A 129 -59.29 -20.12 18.38
N THR A 130 -59.47 -19.52 17.21
CA THR A 130 -58.37 -18.87 16.47
C THR A 130 -57.89 -17.61 17.22
N VAL A 131 -56.73 -17.06 16.85
CA VAL A 131 -56.18 -15.85 17.51
C VAL A 131 -57.14 -14.67 17.32
N GLU A 132 -57.67 -14.45 16.13
CA GLU A 132 -58.58 -13.33 15.86
C GLU A 132 -59.92 -13.48 16.57
N GLN A 133 -60.52 -14.69 16.59
CA GLN A 133 -61.74 -14.94 17.36
C GLN A 133 -61.52 -14.73 18.88
N TYR A 134 -60.35 -15.09 19.39
CA TYR A 134 -60.01 -14.87 20.79
C TYR A 134 -59.84 -13.38 21.11
N LEU A 135 -59.23 -12.59 20.22
CA LEU A 135 -59.13 -11.14 20.38
C LEU A 135 -60.50 -10.46 20.35
N ALA A 136 -61.39 -10.90 19.44
CA ALA A 136 -62.76 -10.40 19.33
C ALA A 136 -63.64 -10.74 20.55
N SER A 137 -63.25 -11.74 21.36
CA SER A 137 -64.03 -12.18 22.54
C SER A 137 -63.93 -11.27 23.78
N GLY A 138 -63.28 -10.10 23.67
CA GLY A 138 -63.25 -9.10 24.74
C GLY A 138 -62.46 -9.52 25.99
N VAL A 139 -61.40 -10.33 25.82
CA VAL A 139 -60.59 -10.82 26.94
C VAL A 139 -59.89 -9.67 27.66
N ARG A 140 -59.93 -9.66 29.00
CA ARG A 140 -59.27 -8.62 29.81
C ARG A 140 -57.74 -8.74 29.77
N PRO A 141 -57.02 -7.62 29.61
CA PRO A 141 -55.56 -7.56 29.77
C PRO A 141 -55.08 -8.11 31.11
N ARG A 142 -53.89 -8.71 31.12
CA ARG A 142 -53.27 -9.29 32.32
C ARG A 142 -52.05 -8.46 32.73
N PRO A 143 -51.83 -8.21 34.04
CA PRO A 143 -50.71 -7.43 34.53
C PRO A 143 -49.38 -8.17 34.40
N SER A 144 -48.27 -7.42 34.40
CA SER A 144 -46.91 -7.94 34.31
C SER A 144 -46.55 -8.88 35.48
N PHE A 145 -45.50 -9.67 35.31
CA PHE A 145 -44.85 -10.40 36.42
C PHE A 145 -43.67 -9.63 37.01
N GLY A 146 -43.44 -8.39 36.57
CA GLY A 146 -42.27 -7.58 36.90
C GLY A 146 -41.06 -7.92 36.02
N PRO A 147 -39.93 -7.26 36.24
CA PRO A 147 -38.68 -7.54 35.55
C PRO A 147 -38.17 -8.95 35.88
N CYS A 148 -37.29 -9.48 35.02
CA CYS A 148 -36.55 -10.71 35.30
C CYS A 148 -35.74 -10.52 36.59
N LEU A 149 -35.78 -11.51 37.48
CA LEU A 149 -35.07 -11.49 38.76
C LEU A 149 -33.54 -11.37 38.61
N VAL A 150 -32.98 -11.74 37.44
CA VAL A 150 -31.55 -11.58 37.17
C VAL A 150 -31.22 -10.10 37.03
N ARG A 151 -30.39 -9.59 37.95
CA ARG A 151 -30.07 -8.15 38.13
C ARG A 151 -29.73 -7.41 36.84
N VAL A 152 -29.02 -8.09 35.94
CA VAL A 152 -28.43 -7.56 34.71
C VAL A 152 -29.31 -7.79 33.48
N CYS A 153 -30.50 -8.37 33.66
CA CYS A 153 -31.39 -8.74 32.57
C CYS A 153 -32.46 -7.66 32.33
N PRO A 154 -32.51 -7.04 31.14
CA PRO A 154 -33.52 -6.02 30.83
C PRO A 154 -34.90 -6.59 30.44
N ARG A 155 -35.10 -7.91 30.58
CA ARG A 155 -36.32 -8.61 30.10
C ARG A 155 -37.39 -8.67 31.16
N THR A 156 -38.65 -8.72 30.74
CA THR A 156 -39.79 -8.98 31.62
C THR A 156 -39.83 -10.46 32.01
N ALA A 157 -40.21 -10.73 33.26
CA ALA A 157 -40.47 -12.08 33.71
C ALA A 157 -41.67 -12.68 32.96
N VAL A 158 -41.52 -13.92 32.51
CA VAL A 158 -42.59 -14.67 31.80
C VAL A 158 -43.15 -15.82 32.62
N MET A 159 -42.49 -16.13 33.72
CA MET A 159 -42.86 -17.20 34.65
C MET A 159 -43.23 -16.58 36.00
N ARG A 160 -44.50 -16.68 36.40
CA ARG A 160 -44.99 -16.11 37.67
C ARG A 160 -44.22 -16.61 38.89
N ARG A 161 -43.94 -17.92 38.95
CA ARG A 161 -43.33 -18.55 40.15
C ARG A 161 -41.86 -18.21 40.32
N THR A 162 -41.10 -18.19 39.23
CA THR A 162 -39.66 -17.95 39.28
C THR A 162 -39.31 -16.50 39.06
N GLN A 163 -40.21 -15.68 38.50
CA GLN A 163 -39.91 -14.31 38.05
C GLN A 163 -38.71 -14.24 37.09
N LEU A 164 -38.46 -15.31 36.34
CA LEU A 164 -37.39 -15.37 35.35
C LEU A 164 -37.95 -15.16 33.94
N CYS A 165 -37.14 -14.55 33.07
CA CYS A 165 -37.37 -14.59 31.64
C CYS A 165 -37.14 -16.02 31.11
N ASN A 166 -37.66 -16.32 29.92
CA ASN A 166 -37.57 -17.68 29.39
C ASN A 166 -36.12 -18.20 29.20
N PRO A 167 -35.16 -17.39 28.70
CA PRO A 167 -33.75 -17.81 28.64
C PRO A 167 -33.13 -18.10 30.01
N HIS A 168 -33.30 -17.21 30.99
CA HIS A 168 -32.79 -17.44 32.35
C HIS A 168 -33.49 -18.60 33.06
N GLN A 169 -34.77 -18.84 32.78
CA GLN A 169 -35.46 -20.05 33.24
C GLN A 169 -34.76 -21.33 32.75
N ARG A 170 -34.30 -21.35 31.48
CA ARG A 170 -33.55 -22.49 30.93
C ARG A 170 -32.17 -22.61 31.55
N GLN A 171 -31.46 -21.50 31.74
CA GLN A 171 -30.14 -21.49 32.37
C GLN A 171 -30.21 -21.97 33.82
N TRP A 172 -31.17 -21.47 34.60
CA TRP A 172 -31.43 -21.92 35.97
C TRP A 172 -31.80 -23.39 36.03
N SER A 173 -32.65 -23.86 35.10
CA SER A 173 -33.01 -25.28 35.02
C SER A 173 -31.81 -26.17 34.66
N LYS A 174 -30.93 -25.70 33.76
CA LYS A 174 -29.68 -26.40 33.39
C LYS A 174 -28.65 -26.41 34.52
N ALA A 175 -28.63 -25.38 35.36
CA ALA A 175 -27.76 -25.28 36.53
C ALA A 175 -28.21 -26.15 37.72
N GLY A 176 -29.21 -27.03 37.53
CA GLY A 176 -29.72 -27.90 38.59
C GLY A 176 -30.74 -27.25 39.53
N ARG A 177 -31.32 -26.10 39.14
CA ARG A 177 -32.31 -25.34 39.93
C ARG A 177 -31.80 -24.94 41.34
N PRO A 178 -30.66 -24.23 41.42
CA PRO A 178 -30.11 -23.74 42.69
C PRO A 178 -31.04 -22.73 43.38
N GLU A 179 -30.73 -22.34 44.63
CA GLU A 179 -31.43 -21.25 45.31
C GLU A 179 -31.47 -20.02 44.39
N ARG A 180 -32.69 -19.57 44.12
CA ARG A 180 -33.00 -18.70 42.99
C ARG A 180 -32.48 -17.28 43.22
N GLY A 181 -32.57 -16.75 44.44
CA GLY A 181 -32.12 -15.39 44.76
C GLY A 181 -30.61 -15.26 44.56
N ALA A 182 -29.83 -16.14 45.20
CA ALA A 182 -28.39 -16.22 45.08
C ALA A 182 -27.95 -16.46 43.63
N TRP A 183 -28.60 -17.40 42.93
CA TRP A 183 -28.30 -17.65 41.52
C TRP A 183 -28.59 -16.43 40.64
N ALA A 184 -29.69 -15.71 40.87
CA ALA A 184 -30.07 -14.57 40.05
C ALA A 184 -29.12 -13.37 40.23
N LEU A 185 -28.43 -13.26 41.38
CA LEU A 185 -27.40 -12.25 41.63
C LEU A 185 -26.13 -12.50 40.81
N THR A 186 -25.79 -13.76 40.52
CA THR A 186 -24.56 -14.17 39.84
C THR A 186 -24.77 -14.69 38.42
N ALA A 187 -26.02 -14.85 37.98
CA ALA A 187 -26.33 -15.36 36.65
C ALA A 187 -25.92 -14.36 35.56
N ALA A 188 -25.08 -14.82 34.63
CA ALA A 188 -24.65 -14.04 33.48
C ALA A 188 -25.84 -13.53 32.63
N ALA A 189 -25.66 -12.37 31.98
CA ALA A 189 -26.64 -11.87 31.02
C ALA A 189 -26.81 -12.83 29.85
N VAL A 190 -28.06 -13.05 29.42
CA VAL A 190 -28.33 -13.83 28.22
C VAL A 190 -28.25 -12.94 26.98
N TYR A 191 -27.06 -12.96 26.39
CA TYR A 191 -26.69 -12.29 25.15
C TYR A 191 -27.30 -12.98 23.92
N THR A 192 -28.56 -12.75 23.61
CA THR A 192 -29.17 -13.44 22.46
C THR A 192 -29.09 -12.57 21.19
N ALA A 193 -29.36 -11.28 21.32
CA ALA A 193 -29.30 -10.25 20.27
C ALA A 193 -27.88 -9.94 19.80
N ILE A 194 -27.63 -9.82 18.49
CA ILE A 194 -26.32 -9.33 17.99
C ILE A 194 -26.25 -7.79 17.99
N ASP A 195 -27.43 -7.16 18.01
CA ASP A 195 -27.75 -5.73 17.97
C ASP A 195 -27.88 -5.10 19.35
N GLU A 196 -27.73 -5.88 20.42
CA GLU A 196 -27.72 -5.40 21.80
C GLU A 196 -26.55 -6.02 22.57
N VAL A 197 -25.78 -5.18 23.27
CA VAL A 197 -24.64 -5.60 24.08
C VAL A 197 -24.73 -4.97 25.47
N PRO A 198 -25.22 -5.72 26.48
CA PRO A 198 -25.22 -5.26 27.86
C PRO A 198 -23.79 -5.18 28.40
N LEU A 199 -23.50 -4.08 29.10
CA LEU A 199 -22.23 -3.80 29.76
C LEU A 199 -22.30 -3.97 31.28
N GLY A 200 -23.49 -4.13 31.85
CA GLY A 200 -23.69 -4.22 33.31
C GLY A 200 -23.05 -5.43 34.01
N ASP A 201 -22.58 -6.43 33.25
CA ASP A 201 -21.81 -7.57 33.76
C ASP A 201 -20.32 -7.24 33.97
N LEU A 202 -19.85 -6.11 33.44
CA LEU A 202 -18.46 -5.69 33.57
C LEU A 202 -18.25 -4.86 34.85
N PRO A 203 -17.06 -4.92 35.46
CA PRO A 203 -16.67 -3.99 36.51
C PRO A 203 -16.73 -2.52 36.01
N PRO A 204 -17.08 -1.54 36.87
CA PRO A 204 -17.13 -0.12 36.54
C PRO A 204 -15.93 0.39 35.71
N THR A 205 -14.71 0.02 36.11
CA THR A 205 -13.47 0.38 35.42
C THR A 205 -13.45 -0.13 33.98
N VAL A 206 -13.83 -1.39 33.77
CA VAL A 206 -13.83 -2.02 32.46
C VAL A 206 -14.96 -1.46 31.58
N VAL A 207 -16.10 -1.08 32.16
CA VAL A 207 -17.16 -0.35 31.42
C VAL A 207 -16.60 0.94 30.82
N VAL A 208 -15.94 1.77 31.63
CA VAL A 208 -15.34 3.03 31.17
C VAL A 208 -14.29 2.77 30.08
N GLN A 209 -13.41 1.79 30.28
CA GLN A 209 -12.39 1.40 29.30
C GLN A 209 -12.99 0.91 27.97
N VAL A 210 -14.04 0.09 28.01
CA VAL A 210 -14.75 -0.36 26.80
C VAL A 210 -15.39 0.82 26.09
N LEU A 211 -16.05 1.72 26.82
CA LEU A 211 -16.73 2.89 26.25
C LEU A 211 -15.75 3.89 25.64
N ARG A 212 -14.62 4.18 26.28
CA ARG A 212 -13.57 5.05 25.72
C ARG A 212 -12.91 4.43 24.49
N GLY A 213 -12.66 3.11 24.51
CA GLY A 213 -12.16 2.38 23.35
C GLY A 213 -13.15 2.40 22.18
N TYR A 214 -14.44 2.25 22.47
CA TYR A 214 -15.54 2.33 21.51
C TYR A 214 -15.70 3.73 20.92
N GLU A 215 -15.69 4.76 21.76
CA GLU A 215 -15.74 6.18 21.36
C GLU A 215 -14.58 6.53 20.41
N ALA A 216 -13.35 6.21 20.80
CA ALA A 216 -12.16 6.48 20.00
C ALA A 216 -12.24 5.79 18.63
N GLN A 217 -12.91 4.64 18.54
CA GLN A 217 -13.10 3.93 17.28
C GLN A 217 -14.20 4.55 16.41
N LEU A 218 -15.31 4.99 17.00
CA LEU A 218 -16.35 5.74 16.29
C LEU A 218 -15.77 7.00 15.65
N ARG A 219 -15.00 7.77 16.43
CA ARG A 219 -14.35 9.01 15.96
C ARG A 219 -13.31 8.80 14.86
N GLN A 220 -12.75 7.59 14.76
CA GLN A 220 -11.84 7.23 13.65
C GLN A 220 -12.55 7.00 12.31
N GLY A 221 -13.89 6.99 12.26
CA GLY A 221 -14.65 6.96 11.01
C GLY A 221 -14.84 5.57 10.40
N GLY A 222 -15.14 4.56 11.23
CA GLY A 222 -15.27 3.18 10.80
C GLY A 222 -16.59 2.49 11.06
N ARG A 223 -16.93 1.53 10.18
CA ARG A 223 -18.06 0.63 10.41
C ARG A 223 -17.72 -0.33 11.54
N ILE A 224 -18.40 -0.13 12.66
CA ILE A 224 -18.33 -1.01 13.81
C ILE A 224 -19.00 -2.35 13.51
N SER A 225 -18.46 -3.43 14.07
CA SER A 225 -19.06 -4.76 14.01
C SER A 225 -19.67 -5.11 15.37
N PRO A 226 -20.99 -5.01 15.55
CA PRO A 226 -21.65 -5.30 16.82
C PRO A 226 -21.40 -6.73 17.31
N GLY A 227 -21.33 -7.70 16.40
CA GLY A 227 -20.98 -9.09 16.74
C GLY A 227 -19.59 -9.26 17.34
N GLN A 228 -18.62 -8.46 16.92
CA GLN A 228 -17.26 -8.49 17.48
C GLN A 228 -17.19 -7.74 18.82
N ILE A 229 -17.88 -6.60 18.97
CA ILE A 229 -18.03 -5.91 20.26
C ILE A 229 -18.66 -6.86 21.28
N LYS A 230 -19.76 -7.50 20.90
CA LYS A 230 -20.46 -8.49 21.73
C LYS A 230 -19.55 -9.64 22.15
N SER A 231 -18.73 -10.14 21.24
CA SER A 231 -17.77 -11.21 21.52
C SER A 231 -16.67 -10.76 22.47
N ALA A 232 -16.18 -9.52 22.32
CA ALA A 232 -15.21 -8.90 23.21
C ALA A 232 -15.78 -8.72 24.63
N VAL A 233 -16.98 -8.15 24.77
CA VAL A 233 -17.64 -7.96 26.07
C VAL A 233 -17.90 -9.29 26.77
N ARG A 234 -18.42 -10.29 26.05
CA ARG A 234 -18.61 -11.64 26.61
C ARG A 234 -17.31 -12.23 27.13
N TRP A 235 -16.23 -12.11 26.36
CA TRP A 235 -14.93 -12.62 26.78
C TRP A 235 -14.45 -11.94 28.08
N LEU A 236 -14.62 -10.62 28.20
CA LEU A 236 -14.27 -9.89 29.41
C LEU A 236 -15.08 -10.36 30.63
N CYS A 237 -16.38 -10.62 30.44
CA CYS A 237 -17.24 -11.19 31.48
C CYS A 237 -16.79 -12.61 31.87
N ASP A 238 -16.61 -13.49 30.87
CA ASP A 238 -16.26 -14.90 31.08
C ASP A 238 -14.90 -15.07 31.79
N HIS A 239 -13.99 -14.11 31.64
CA HIS A 239 -12.65 -14.11 32.26
C HIS A 239 -12.55 -13.19 33.49
N ALA A 240 -13.66 -12.59 33.93
CA ALA A 240 -13.72 -11.70 35.09
C ALA A 240 -12.61 -10.62 35.10
N VAL A 241 -12.37 -10.01 33.93
CA VAL A 241 -11.29 -9.02 33.76
C VAL A 241 -11.58 -7.79 34.63
N LYS A 242 -10.58 -7.35 35.39
CA LYS A 242 -10.66 -6.16 36.26
C LYS A 242 -10.09 -4.90 35.60
N ASP A 243 -9.14 -5.09 34.68
CA ASP A 243 -8.51 -4.03 33.89
C ASP A 243 -8.24 -4.53 32.47
N LEU A 244 -8.80 -3.87 31.47
CA LEU A 244 -8.61 -4.20 30.05
C LEU A 244 -7.20 -3.84 29.55
N VAL A 245 -6.54 -2.85 30.13
CA VAL A 245 -5.19 -2.43 29.75
C VAL A 245 -4.18 -3.53 30.07
N ASP A 246 -4.31 -4.14 31.25
CA ASP A 246 -3.38 -5.16 31.77
C ASP A 246 -3.85 -6.60 31.52
N ALA A 247 -4.99 -6.80 30.84
CA ALA A 247 -5.53 -8.13 30.57
C ALA A 247 -4.61 -8.96 29.65
N ASP A 248 -4.36 -10.23 30.02
CA ASP A 248 -3.70 -11.19 29.13
C ASP A 248 -4.69 -11.68 28.06
N LEU A 249 -4.51 -11.21 26.83
CA LEU A 249 -5.46 -11.45 25.73
C LEU A 249 -5.10 -12.72 24.94
N PRO A 250 -6.10 -13.52 24.52
CA PRO A 250 -5.88 -14.77 23.77
C PRO A 250 -5.17 -14.50 22.43
N PRO A 251 -4.44 -15.45 21.82
CA PRO A 251 -3.60 -15.27 20.61
C PRO A 251 -4.34 -14.73 19.36
N LYS A 252 -3.59 -14.23 18.36
CA LYS A 252 -4.15 -13.52 17.19
C LYS A 252 -4.98 -14.50 16.34
N GLY A 253 -6.20 -14.10 15.94
CA GLY A 253 -7.05 -14.87 15.02
C GLY A 253 -8.44 -15.22 15.53
N GLY A 254 -8.74 -15.02 16.82
CA GLY A 254 -10.08 -15.24 17.40
C GLY A 254 -11.04 -14.03 17.30
N THR A 255 -12.29 -14.23 17.74
CA THR A 255 -13.42 -13.26 17.86
C THR A 255 -13.18 -12.11 18.85
N THR A 256 -11.94 -11.64 18.98
CA THR A 256 -11.44 -10.73 20.03
C THR A 256 -10.72 -9.50 19.46
N THR A 257 -10.93 -9.18 18.18
CA THR A 257 -10.22 -8.06 17.50
C THR A 257 -10.35 -6.75 18.26
N TYR A 258 -11.54 -6.45 18.79
CA TYR A 258 -11.81 -5.20 19.52
C TYR A 258 -11.08 -5.12 20.86
N LEU A 259 -10.86 -6.25 21.56
CA LEU A 259 -10.10 -6.26 22.81
C LEU A 259 -8.69 -5.69 22.63
N ARG A 260 -7.98 -6.16 21.61
CA ARG A 260 -6.63 -5.64 21.30
C ARG A 260 -6.66 -4.21 20.81
N VAL A 261 -7.67 -3.84 20.03
CA VAL A 261 -7.82 -2.46 19.54
C VAL A 261 -7.99 -1.53 20.75
N TRP A 262 -8.88 -1.86 21.67
CA TRP A 262 -9.14 -1.07 22.88
C TRP A 262 -7.95 -1.08 23.84
N GLN A 263 -7.38 -2.25 24.17
CA GLN A 263 -6.17 -2.37 25.00
C GLN A 263 -5.01 -1.52 24.44
N ARG A 264 -4.85 -1.46 23.12
CA ARG A 264 -3.84 -0.59 22.49
C ARG A 264 -4.21 0.89 22.52
N THR A 265 -5.50 1.21 22.40
CA THR A 265 -5.98 2.60 22.24
C THR A 265 -6.06 3.32 23.57
N LEU A 266 -6.52 2.64 24.63
CA LEU A 266 -6.73 3.25 25.95
C LEU A 266 -5.47 3.94 26.48
N PRO A 267 -4.28 3.30 26.49
CA PRO A 267 -3.07 3.96 26.96
C PRO A 267 -2.65 5.16 26.09
N LEU A 268 -3.12 5.27 24.84
CA LEU A 268 -2.84 6.42 23.97
C LEU A 268 -3.75 7.61 24.28
N LEU A 269 -4.96 7.36 24.78
CA LEU A 269 -5.91 8.42 25.13
C LEU A 269 -5.49 9.15 26.42
N ASP A 270 -4.83 8.43 27.32
CA ASP A 270 -4.34 8.96 28.60
C ASP A 270 -2.88 9.42 28.54
N ALA A 271 -2.22 9.26 27.40
CA ALA A 271 -0.82 9.59 27.28
C ALA A 271 -0.60 11.07 27.00
N ASP A 272 0.30 11.66 27.77
CA ASP A 272 0.84 12.99 27.53
C ASP A 272 2.00 12.92 26.51
N PRO A 273 1.85 13.54 25.31
CA PRO A 273 2.89 13.55 24.30
C PRO A 273 4.21 14.18 24.75
N THR A 274 4.18 15.09 25.73
CA THR A 274 5.37 15.84 26.17
C THR A 274 6.29 14.98 27.03
N THR A 275 5.73 14.09 27.85
CA THR A 275 6.47 13.22 28.76
C THR A 275 6.73 11.81 28.22
N GLU A 276 6.09 11.41 27.12
CA GLU A 276 6.18 10.04 26.58
C GLU A 276 7.62 9.53 26.35
N HIS A 277 8.53 10.42 25.94
CA HIS A 277 9.93 10.07 25.69
C HIS A 277 10.67 9.57 26.94
N THR A 278 10.18 9.90 28.14
CA THR A 278 10.80 9.50 29.43
C THR A 278 10.47 8.07 29.86
N ARG A 279 9.59 7.37 29.14
CA ARG A 279 9.23 5.98 29.44
C ARG A 279 10.31 5.01 28.96
N SER A 280 10.44 3.86 29.62
CA SER A 280 11.30 2.77 29.13
C SER A 280 10.67 2.02 27.95
N LEU A 281 9.36 2.13 27.74
CA LEU A 281 8.68 1.69 26.52
C LEU A 281 8.02 2.92 25.89
N ILE A 282 8.70 3.52 24.92
CA ILE A 282 8.27 4.77 24.27
C ILE A 282 7.33 4.41 23.11
N ARG A 283 6.09 4.88 23.15
CA ARG A 283 5.11 4.67 22.09
C ARG A 283 5.21 5.78 21.06
N LEU A 284 5.66 5.44 19.86
CA LEU A 284 5.92 6.43 18.82
C LEU A 284 4.66 7.22 18.45
N SER A 285 3.50 6.56 18.37
CA SER A 285 2.23 7.24 18.04
C SER A 285 1.79 8.29 19.06
N VAL A 286 2.23 8.16 20.33
CA VAL A 286 2.00 9.19 21.36
C VAL A 286 3.01 10.31 21.20
N LEU A 287 4.29 9.96 21.12
CA LEU A 287 5.40 10.91 21.01
C LEU A 287 5.24 11.83 19.79
N ASN A 288 4.73 11.30 18.68
CA ASN A 288 4.37 12.10 17.52
C ASN A 288 3.22 11.45 16.74
N ARG A 289 2.09 12.17 16.64
CA ARG A 289 0.86 11.70 15.97
C ARG A 289 1.04 11.27 14.51
N ARG A 290 2.13 11.67 13.85
CA ARG A 290 2.45 11.21 12.48
C ARG A 290 2.75 9.72 12.39
N TYR A 291 3.14 9.09 13.50
CA TYR A 291 3.42 7.66 13.54
C TYR A 291 2.12 6.88 13.74
N LYS A 292 1.87 5.90 12.86
CA LYS A 292 0.67 5.05 12.90
C LYS A 292 0.77 3.88 13.90
N GLY A 293 1.84 3.86 14.72
CA GLY A 293 2.20 2.82 15.68
C GLY A 293 3.72 2.66 15.80
N GLY A 294 4.15 1.65 16.55
CA GLY A 294 5.57 1.36 16.80
C GLY A 294 6.02 1.79 18.20
N THR A 295 7.07 1.14 18.69
CA THR A 295 7.61 1.35 20.04
C THR A 295 9.13 1.30 20.02
N VAL A 296 9.78 2.15 20.79
CA VAL A 296 11.19 1.98 21.18
C VAL A 296 11.20 1.35 22.56
N ASP A 297 11.79 0.16 22.67
CA ASP A 297 11.87 -0.59 23.91
C ASP A 297 13.26 -0.46 24.53
N LEU A 298 13.28 -0.05 25.79
CA LEU A 298 14.46 0.15 26.64
C LEU A 298 14.27 -0.57 27.99
N ARG A 299 13.24 -1.42 28.14
CA ARG A 299 12.90 -2.04 29.44
C ARG A 299 13.99 -2.96 29.99
N ASP A 300 14.79 -3.56 29.12
CA ASP A 300 15.92 -4.44 29.48
C ASP A 300 17.27 -3.71 29.53
N VAL A 301 17.29 -2.39 29.30
CA VAL A 301 18.46 -1.53 29.48
C VAL A 301 18.62 -1.20 30.96
N GLN A 302 19.55 -1.88 31.64
CA GLN A 302 19.77 -1.71 33.08
C GLN A 302 20.53 -0.43 33.47
N ALA A 303 21.28 0.16 32.53
CA ALA A 303 22.13 1.33 32.78
C ALA A 303 21.30 2.63 32.67
N PRO A 304 21.04 3.36 33.79
CA PRO A 304 20.12 4.51 33.76
C PRO A 304 20.61 5.66 32.87
N TRP A 305 21.93 5.89 32.82
CA TRP A 305 22.54 6.90 31.98
C TRP A 305 22.31 6.62 30.49
N LEU A 306 22.44 5.37 30.06
CA LEU A 306 22.23 4.96 28.67
C LEU A 306 20.75 5.09 28.28
N THR A 307 19.83 4.72 29.19
CA THR A 307 18.40 4.95 29.02
C THR A 307 18.10 6.44 28.83
N HIS A 308 18.65 7.30 29.69
CA HIS A 308 18.48 8.75 29.57
C HIS A 308 18.96 9.29 28.22
N LEU A 309 20.19 8.96 27.81
CA LEU A 309 20.73 9.41 26.52
C LEU A 309 19.92 8.90 25.32
N ALA A 310 19.51 7.63 25.33
CA ALA A 310 18.68 7.05 24.29
C ALA A 310 17.30 7.75 24.20
N GLN A 311 16.68 8.07 25.35
CA GLN A 311 15.41 8.79 25.41
C GLN A 311 15.51 10.21 24.82
N GLN A 312 16.57 10.95 25.17
CA GLN A 312 16.81 12.29 24.62
C GLN A 312 17.05 12.23 23.10
N TYR A 313 17.83 11.27 22.64
CA TYR A 313 18.09 11.10 21.20
C TYR A 313 16.84 10.66 20.42
N VAL A 314 16.00 9.79 21.00
CA VAL A 314 14.67 9.43 20.45
C VAL A 314 13.79 10.67 20.31
N LEU A 315 13.72 11.52 21.34
CA LEU A 315 12.96 12.78 21.30
C LEU A 315 13.46 13.69 20.18
N HIS A 316 14.77 13.88 20.08
CA HIS A 316 15.41 14.67 19.02
C HIS A 316 15.06 14.15 17.61
N LEU A 317 15.22 12.85 17.37
CA LEU A 317 14.88 12.24 16.07
C LEU A 317 13.38 12.32 15.74
N ALA A 318 12.52 12.16 16.75
CA ALA A 318 11.08 12.27 16.60
C ALA A 318 10.65 13.71 16.25
N ALA A 319 11.30 14.73 16.83
CA ALA A 319 11.13 16.13 16.46
C ALA A 319 11.64 16.40 15.03
N ALA A 320 12.79 15.85 14.66
CA ALA A 320 13.45 16.03 13.37
C ALA A 320 12.79 15.31 12.17
N GLY A 321 11.63 14.69 12.35
CA GLY A 321 10.96 14.05 11.20
C GLY A 321 11.45 12.63 10.87
N ALA A 322 12.28 11.98 11.70
CA ALA A 322 12.86 10.66 11.43
C ALA A 322 11.82 9.53 11.25
N SER A 323 12.22 8.42 10.62
CA SER A 323 11.35 7.25 10.39
C SER A 323 11.24 6.37 11.65
N PRO A 324 10.13 5.60 11.82
CA PRO A 324 10.02 4.63 12.92
C PRO A 324 11.16 3.59 12.94
N ALA A 325 11.65 3.19 11.76
CA ALA A 325 12.77 2.25 11.68
C ALA A 325 14.04 2.82 12.31
N ARG A 326 14.37 4.10 12.03
CA ARG A 326 15.53 4.78 12.63
C ARG A 326 15.40 4.90 14.15
N LEU A 327 14.20 5.21 14.64
CA LEU A 327 13.91 5.27 16.08
C LEU A 327 14.04 3.90 16.75
N ASN A 328 13.55 2.83 16.11
CA ASN A 328 13.71 1.47 16.64
C ASN A 328 15.19 1.05 16.71
N THR A 329 16.02 1.48 15.75
CA THR A 329 17.47 1.24 15.79
C THR A 329 18.11 1.86 17.04
N VAL A 330 17.62 2.99 17.55
CA VAL A 330 18.10 3.57 18.82
C VAL A 330 17.87 2.59 19.98
N GLY A 331 16.66 2.02 20.07
CA GLY A 331 16.35 0.98 21.05
C GLY A 331 17.24 -0.25 20.89
N TYR A 332 17.42 -0.75 19.67
CA TYR A 332 18.30 -1.90 19.44
C TYR A 332 19.76 -1.62 19.81
N ALA A 333 20.31 -0.46 19.43
CA ALA A 333 21.68 -0.07 19.75
C ALA A 333 21.89 0.04 21.26
N ALA A 334 20.96 0.68 21.97
CA ALA A 334 21.00 0.78 23.43
C ALA A 334 20.91 -0.60 24.11
N ARG A 335 20.01 -1.48 23.65
CA ARG A 335 19.86 -2.83 24.21
C ARG A 335 21.06 -3.74 23.97
N TRP A 336 21.63 -3.71 22.76
CA TRP A 336 22.86 -4.45 22.45
C TRP A 336 24.03 -3.98 23.31
N PHE A 337 24.17 -2.66 23.47
CA PHE A 337 25.21 -2.12 24.32
C PHE A 337 24.95 -2.45 25.80
N ALA A 338 23.71 -2.37 26.27
CA ALA A 338 23.33 -2.76 27.62
C ALA A 338 23.63 -4.24 27.93
N MET A 339 23.39 -5.14 26.97
CA MET A 339 23.76 -6.56 27.08
C MET A 339 25.28 -6.72 27.27
N PHE A 340 26.10 -5.97 26.54
CA PHE A 340 27.54 -5.93 26.76
C PHE A 340 27.91 -5.34 28.13
N LEU A 341 27.26 -4.25 28.56
CA LEU A 341 27.55 -3.61 29.86
C LEU A 341 27.38 -4.59 31.04
N ARG A 342 26.47 -5.56 30.95
CA ARG A 342 26.31 -6.62 31.98
C ARG A 342 27.55 -7.51 32.13
N THR A 343 28.44 -7.54 31.14
CA THR A 343 29.70 -8.29 31.18
C THR A 343 30.83 -7.53 31.88
N LEU A 344 30.64 -6.23 32.13
CA LEU A 344 31.61 -5.39 32.84
C LEU A 344 31.43 -5.46 34.35
N THR A 345 32.50 -5.18 35.09
CA THR A 345 32.45 -4.97 36.54
C THR A 345 31.52 -3.80 36.87
N GLY A 346 30.58 -4.00 37.79
CA GLY A 346 29.55 -2.99 38.11
C GLY A 346 28.43 -2.86 37.07
N GLU A 347 28.37 -3.79 36.11
CA GLU A 347 27.33 -3.89 35.06
C GLU A 347 27.18 -2.63 34.18
N GLY A 348 28.21 -1.77 34.15
CA GLY A 348 28.21 -0.50 33.43
C GLY A 348 27.13 0.49 33.90
N ARG A 349 26.73 0.42 35.18
CA ARG A 349 25.69 1.31 35.74
C ARG A 349 26.11 2.78 35.80
N ARG A 350 27.41 3.07 35.83
CA ARG A 350 27.96 4.42 35.69
C ARG A 350 28.72 4.54 34.37
N PRO A 351 28.62 5.67 33.66
CA PRO A 351 29.29 5.84 32.38
C PRO A 351 30.83 5.86 32.53
N SER A 352 31.35 6.36 33.65
CA SER A 352 32.79 6.40 33.95
C SER A 352 33.43 5.00 34.10
N ASP A 353 32.64 3.97 34.40
CA ASP A 353 33.13 2.58 34.49
C ASP A 353 33.42 1.96 33.10
N VAL A 354 32.93 2.60 32.03
CA VAL A 354 33.10 2.10 30.65
C VAL A 354 34.35 2.70 30.01
N GLY A 355 34.42 4.04 29.99
CA GLY A 355 35.44 4.81 29.31
C GLY A 355 35.67 4.43 27.85
N ARG A 356 36.79 4.90 27.29
CA ARG A 356 37.17 4.58 25.89
C ARG A 356 37.51 3.10 25.69
N LEU A 357 38.16 2.46 26.66
CA LEU A 357 38.56 1.05 26.56
C LEU A 357 37.35 0.11 26.55
N GLY A 358 36.32 0.40 27.33
CA GLY A 358 35.06 -0.35 27.33
C GLY A 358 34.33 -0.26 25.99
N LEU A 359 34.37 0.90 25.32
CA LEU A 359 33.80 1.03 23.97
C LEU A 359 34.57 0.19 22.94
N LEU A 360 35.90 0.18 22.97
CA LEU A 360 36.68 -0.70 22.09
C LEU A 360 36.43 -2.19 22.37
N ALA A 361 36.21 -2.55 23.64
CA ALA A 361 35.81 -3.91 24.02
C ALA A 361 34.41 -4.25 23.49
N TYR A 362 33.46 -3.32 23.53
CA TYR A 362 32.13 -3.48 22.93
C TYR A 362 32.21 -3.76 21.43
N LEU A 363 33.04 -3.02 20.68
CA LEU A 363 33.18 -3.23 19.23
C LEU A 363 33.68 -4.64 18.90
N ARG A 364 34.69 -5.12 19.64
CA ARG A 364 35.18 -6.51 19.50
C ARG A 364 34.11 -7.53 19.88
N TRP A 365 33.38 -7.27 20.95
CA TRP A 365 32.29 -8.13 21.41
C TRP A 365 31.16 -8.22 20.37
N LEU A 366 30.74 -7.09 19.79
CA LEU A 366 29.68 -7.04 18.78
C LEU A 366 30.11 -7.70 17.47
N ALA A 367 31.38 -7.56 17.07
CA ALA A 367 31.94 -8.29 15.93
C ALA A 367 31.90 -9.82 16.13
N GLN A 368 32.07 -10.30 17.37
CA GLN A 368 31.87 -11.72 17.67
C GLN A 368 30.39 -12.12 17.57
N ARG A 369 29.45 -11.27 17.99
CA ARG A 369 27.99 -11.52 17.84
C ARG A 369 27.55 -11.56 16.37
N ALA A 370 28.25 -10.86 15.48
CA ALA A 370 28.07 -10.97 14.04
C ALA A 370 28.48 -12.36 13.52
N ARG A 371 29.61 -12.90 13.99
CA ARG A 371 30.01 -14.29 13.68
C ARG A 371 29.02 -15.32 14.23
N ASP A 372 28.60 -15.15 15.48
CA ASP A 372 27.59 -16.01 16.10
C ASP A 372 26.25 -15.99 15.31
N THR A 373 25.94 -14.88 14.64
CA THR A 373 24.77 -14.77 13.75
C THR A 373 24.91 -15.63 12.50
N ASP A 374 26.10 -15.67 11.90
CA ASP A 374 26.37 -16.47 10.70
C ASP A 374 26.32 -17.96 11.05
N ASP A 375 26.94 -18.37 12.17
CA ASP A 375 26.85 -19.73 12.70
C ASP A 375 25.39 -20.13 12.97
N TYR A 376 24.63 -19.26 13.66
CA TYR A 376 23.21 -19.51 13.96
C TYR A 376 22.36 -19.75 12.70
N ARG A 377 22.68 -19.06 11.59
CA ARG A 377 21.95 -19.19 10.32
C ARG A 377 22.28 -20.47 9.56
N GLN A 378 23.49 -20.99 9.71
CA GLN A 378 23.93 -22.21 9.04
C GLN A 378 23.35 -23.47 9.70
N LEU A 379 23.00 -23.41 10.99
CA LEU A 379 22.46 -24.55 11.73
C LEU A 379 20.96 -24.76 11.48
N GLY A 380 20.52 -26.01 11.30
CA GLY A 380 19.10 -26.38 11.19
C GLY A 380 18.31 -26.23 12.50
N ASP A 381 16.97 -26.20 12.42
CA ASP A 381 16.10 -25.99 13.60
C ASP A 381 16.22 -27.11 14.66
N GLY A 382 16.70 -28.30 14.28
CA GLY A 382 16.90 -29.45 15.18
C GLY A 382 18.31 -29.60 15.75
N ASP A 383 19.24 -28.69 15.43
CA ASP A 383 20.63 -28.78 15.90
C ASP A 383 20.76 -28.36 17.38
N PRO A 384 21.35 -29.20 18.26
CA PRO A 384 21.47 -28.89 19.69
C PRO A 384 22.41 -27.70 19.99
N THR A 385 23.28 -27.32 19.06
CA THR A 385 24.19 -26.18 19.18
C THR A 385 23.48 -24.86 18.93
N ARG A 386 22.41 -24.87 18.14
CA ARG A 386 21.65 -23.67 17.77
C ARG A 386 21.08 -22.90 18.96
N PRO A 387 20.44 -23.52 19.98
CA PRO A 387 20.00 -22.79 21.18
C PRO A 387 21.18 -22.19 21.99
N VAL A 388 22.33 -22.86 22.05
CA VAL A 388 23.52 -22.37 22.76
C VAL A 388 24.06 -21.09 22.12
N ILE A 389 24.09 -21.04 20.78
CA ILE A 389 24.47 -19.82 20.06
C ILE A 389 23.40 -18.72 20.24
N ALA A 390 22.12 -19.10 20.26
CA ALA A 390 21.02 -18.15 20.46
C ALA A 390 21.12 -17.39 21.80
N GLU A 391 21.58 -18.04 22.87
CA GLU A 391 21.79 -17.42 24.19
C GLU A 391 22.84 -16.31 24.18
N ARG A 392 23.78 -16.33 23.23
CA ARG A 392 24.80 -15.28 23.07
C ARG A 392 24.26 -14.06 22.34
N LEU A 393 23.10 -14.16 21.71
CA LEU A 393 22.47 -13.11 20.92
C LEU A 393 21.33 -12.44 21.70
N LEU A 394 21.02 -11.19 21.35
CA LEU A 394 20.00 -10.41 22.07
C LEU A 394 18.60 -11.01 21.82
N PRO A 395 17.81 -11.39 22.84
CA PRO A 395 16.48 -11.95 22.63
C PRO A 395 15.51 -10.92 22.02
N ALA A 396 14.65 -11.39 21.11
CA ALA A 396 13.58 -10.58 20.57
C ALA A 396 12.45 -10.41 21.59
N LEU A 397 12.05 -9.16 21.89
CA LEU A 397 10.96 -8.88 22.82
C LEU A 397 9.57 -9.20 22.25
N GLN A 398 9.47 -9.31 20.92
CA GLN A 398 8.24 -9.66 20.19
C GLN A 398 8.59 -10.55 18.99
N GLY A 399 8.79 -11.86 19.21
CA GLY A 399 9.11 -12.79 18.12
C GLY A 399 9.57 -14.17 18.60
N LYS A 400 9.77 -15.08 17.64
CA LYS A 400 10.48 -16.35 17.86
C LYS A 400 11.96 -16.16 17.49
N GLY A 401 12.87 -16.47 18.41
CA GLY A 401 14.32 -16.44 18.18
C GLY A 401 15.05 -15.14 18.56
N PRO A 402 16.39 -15.13 18.49
CA PRO A 402 17.20 -13.98 18.83
C PRO A 402 17.24 -12.92 17.72
N LEU A 403 17.63 -11.70 18.07
CA LEU A 403 17.97 -10.64 17.14
C LEU A 403 19.35 -10.90 16.56
N LEU A 404 19.41 -10.99 15.24
CA LEU A 404 20.62 -11.25 14.48
C LEU A 404 21.38 -9.94 14.15
N VAL A 405 22.71 -10.02 14.11
CA VAL A 405 23.64 -8.94 13.76
C VAL A 405 24.17 -9.19 12.34
N SER A 406 23.36 -8.87 11.32
CA SER A 406 23.84 -8.88 9.93
C SER A 406 24.89 -7.78 9.70
N PRO A 407 25.71 -7.85 8.64
CA PRO A 407 26.69 -6.81 8.33
C PRO A 407 26.09 -5.39 8.28
N GLN A 408 24.91 -5.22 7.68
CA GLN A 408 24.22 -3.91 7.66
C GLN A 408 23.78 -3.49 9.06
N ARG A 409 23.26 -4.42 9.86
CA ARG A 409 22.85 -4.13 11.25
C ARG A 409 24.06 -3.81 12.12
N HIS A 410 25.19 -4.45 11.91
CA HIS A 410 26.43 -4.16 12.64
C HIS A 410 26.82 -2.68 12.47
N CYS A 411 26.90 -2.22 11.22
CA CYS A 411 27.14 -0.80 10.90
C CYS A 411 26.08 0.12 11.54
N GLN A 412 24.80 -0.21 11.38
CA GLN A 412 23.70 0.59 11.93
C GLN A 412 23.73 0.69 13.47
N LEU A 413 24.03 -0.39 14.18
CA LEU A 413 24.07 -0.43 15.64
C LEU A 413 25.22 0.43 16.17
N VAL A 414 26.41 0.33 15.59
CA VAL A 414 27.58 1.12 16.00
C VAL A 414 27.41 2.59 15.64
N SER A 415 26.95 2.90 14.42
CA SER A 415 26.66 4.27 14.00
C SER A 415 25.58 4.91 14.88
N THR A 416 24.50 4.19 15.20
CA THR A 416 23.44 4.73 16.06
C THR A 416 23.91 4.90 17.50
N LEU A 417 24.71 3.97 18.05
CA LEU A 417 25.29 4.14 19.38
C LEU A 417 26.20 5.36 19.44
N ARG A 418 27.04 5.56 18.41
CA ARG A 418 27.86 6.77 18.29
C ARG A 418 26.99 8.02 18.34
N ASP A 419 25.93 8.08 17.54
CA ASP A 419 25.05 9.26 17.51
C ASP A 419 24.34 9.51 18.86
N ILE A 420 23.96 8.46 19.59
CA ILE A 420 23.41 8.57 20.97
C ILE A 420 24.44 9.22 21.90
N LEU A 421 25.68 8.72 21.89
CA LEU A 421 26.77 9.23 22.75
C LEU A 421 27.16 10.66 22.36
N GLU A 422 27.21 10.96 21.07
CA GLU A 422 27.51 12.29 20.55
C GLU A 422 26.46 13.31 20.96
N HIS A 423 25.17 12.97 20.82
CA HIS A 423 24.08 13.82 21.28
C HIS A 423 24.12 14.05 22.80
N GLY A 424 24.58 13.05 23.55
CA GLY A 424 24.77 13.09 25.00
C GLY A 424 26.10 13.66 25.49
N ARG A 425 26.97 14.17 24.62
CA ARG A 425 28.37 14.49 24.94
C ARG A 425 28.51 15.45 26.13
N SER A 426 27.71 16.52 26.18
CA SER A 426 27.75 17.48 27.29
C SER A 426 27.35 16.84 28.62
N TRP A 427 26.26 16.04 28.61
CA TRP A 427 25.80 15.32 29.79
C TRP A 427 26.85 14.31 30.28
N LEU A 428 27.51 13.60 29.37
CA LEU A 428 28.60 12.67 29.70
C LEU A 428 29.80 13.41 30.32
N ALA A 429 30.16 14.59 29.81
CA ALA A 429 31.24 15.40 30.39
C ALA A 429 30.93 15.86 31.81
N GLU A 430 29.70 16.35 32.06
CA GLU A 430 29.22 16.74 33.39
C GLU A 430 29.22 15.56 34.38
N ASN A 431 29.02 14.33 33.88
CA ASN A 431 29.04 13.10 34.67
C ASN A 431 30.40 12.37 34.65
N GLN A 432 31.49 13.11 34.41
CA GLN A 432 32.88 12.61 34.45
C GLN A 432 33.17 11.42 33.51
N ALA A 433 32.53 11.41 32.34
CA ALA A 433 32.62 10.34 31.35
C ALA A 433 32.84 10.87 29.92
N ALA A 434 33.62 11.95 29.78
CA ALA A 434 33.91 12.58 28.50
C ALA A 434 34.65 11.66 27.50
N ASP A 435 35.32 10.61 28.01
CA ASP A 435 36.03 9.62 27.21
C ASP A 435 35.11 8.51 26.65
N VAL A 436 33.82 8.49 27.04
CA VAL A 436 32.80 7.60 26.47
C VAL A 436 32.28 8.17 25.15
N HIS A 437 33.04 7.94 24.08
CA HIS A 437 32.66 8.32 22.72
C HIS A 437 33.16 7.30 21.68
N LEU A 438 32.47 7.23 20.55
CA LEU A 438 32.88 6.49 19.35
C LEU A 438 33.31 7.49 18.26
N LEU A 439 34.32 7.14 17.48
CA LEU A 439 34.84 7.93 16.37
C LEU A 439 34.30 7.38 15.05
N GLU A 440 34.35 8.17 13.98
CA GLU A 440 33.93 7.72 12.64
C GLU A 440 34.68 6.43 12.22
N ARG A 441 35.99 6.38 12.47
CA ARG A 441 36.84 5.20 12.19
C ARG A 441 36.47 3.94 12.97
N ASP A 442 35.69 4.06 14.03
CA ASP A 442 35.24 2.91 14.83
C ASP A 442 33.98 2.26 14.25
N VAL A 443 33.28 2.97 13.35
CA VAL A 443 32.09 2.44 12.68
C VAL A 443 32.56 1.48 11.59
N PRO A 444 32.09 0.20 11.60
CA PRO A 444 32.46 -0.72 10.54
C PRO A 444 31.90 -0.22 9.20
N PRO A 445 32.62 -0.45 8.09
CA PRO A 445 32.17 0.00 6.78
C PRO A 445 30.80 -0.61 6.47
N TRP A 446 30.00 0.14 5.72
CA TRP A 446 28.77 -0.41 5.18
C TRP A 446 29.14 -1.60 4.27
N PRO A 447 28.53 -2.78 4.45
CA PRO A 447 28.89 -3.95 3.65
C PRO A 447 28.63 -3.66 2.17
N GLU A 448 29.63 -3.92 1.34
CA GLU A 448 29.45 -3.95 -0.10
C GLU A 448 28.51 -5.10 -0.46
N ARG A 449 27.62 -4.86 -1.42
CA ARG A 449 26.69 -5.89 -1.88
C ARG A 449 27.49 -6.86 -2.74
N ASP A 450 27.41 -8.16 -2.48
CA ASP A 450 27.95 -9.17 -3.39
C ASP A 450 27.08 -9.17 -4.65
N ASP A 451 27.62 -8.53 -5.69
CA ASP A 451 26.98 -8.37 -6.98
C ASP A 451 27.49 -9.38 -8.00
N THR A 452 28.29 -10.39 -7.61
CA THR A 452 28.97 -11.33 -8.52
C THR A 452 27.99 -12.00 -9.48
N ASP A 453 26.88 -12.56 -8.97
CA ASP A 453 25.85 -13.17 -9.81
C ASP A 453 25.18 -12.13 -10.73
N SER A 454 24.98 -10.91 -10.25
CA SER A 454 24.39 -9.83 -11.05
C SER A 454 25.34 -9.36 -12.17
N GLU A 455 26.63 -9.37 -11.91
CA GLU A 455 27.68 -9.05 -12.89
C GLU A 455 27.81 -10.15 -13.94
N LEU A 456 27.74 -11.42 -13.52
CA LEU A 456 27.78 -12.58 -14.42
C LEU A 456 26.52 -12.68 -15.28
N GLU A 457 25.34 -12.51 -14.70
CA GLU A 457 24.06 -12.51 -15.43
C GLU A 457 23.84 -11.22 -16.23
N GLY A 458 24.62 -10.18 -15.96
CA GLY A 458 24.46 -8.87 -16.56
C GLY A 458 23.18 -8.13 -16.13
N ARG A 459 22.38 -8.66 -15.21
CA ARG A 459 21.13 -8.02 -14.74
C ARG A 459 21.17 -7.76 -13.26
N SER A 460 20.40 -6.78 -12.80
CA SER A 460 20.20 -6.60 -11.35
C SER A 460 19.65 -7.90 -10.73
N GLN A 461 20.19 -8.36 -9.60
CA GLN A 461 19.76 -9.58 -8.89
C GLN A 461 18.23 -9.67 -8.68
N ASP A 462 17.63 -8.52 -8.43
CA ASP A 462 16.20 -8.38 -8.15
C ASP A 462 15.36 -8.24 -9.44
N ALA A 463 15.98 -8.06 -10.61
CA ALA A 463 15.28 -7.99 -11.89
C ALA A 463 14.85 -9.39 -12.35
N LEU A 464 13.68 -9.43 -12.97
CA LEU A 464 13.16 -10.63 -13.64
C LEU A 464 13.71 -10.73 -15.06
N PRO A 465 13.94 -11.94 -15.58
CA PRO A 465 14.17 -12.16 -17.01
C PRO A 465 13.06 -11.52 -17.87
N GLU A 466 13.41 -11.05 -19.07
CA GLU A 466 12.42 -10.49 -20.01
C GLU A 466 11.32 -11.51 -20.35
N THR A 467 11.70 -12.75 -20.60
CA THR A 467 10.78 -13.85 -20.91
C THR A 467 9.77 -14.09 -19.78
N VAL A 468 10.23 -14.07 -18.53
CA VAL A 468 9.39 -14.18 -17.34
C VAL A 468 8.44 -12.98 -17.23
N PHE A 469 8.97 -11.76 -17.41
CA PHE A 469 8.17 -10.54 -17.31
C PHE A 469 7.05 -10.51 -18.38
N LEU A 470 7.36 -10.91 -19.61
CA LEU A 470 6.39 -10.98 -20.71
C LEU A 470 5.32 -12.03 -20.46
N GLN A 471 5.66 -13.21 -19.94
CA GLN A 471 4.68 -14.22 -19.52
C GLN A 471 3.72 -13.64 -18.47
N LEU A 472 4.26 -13.00 -17.42
CA LEU A 472 3.44 -12.40 -16.36
C LEU A 472 2.53 -11.27 -16.85
N MET A 473 2.92 -10.55 -17.90
CA MET A 473 2.13 -9.47 -18.53
C MET A 473 1.11 -9.98 -19.54
N ASP A 474 1.16 -11.26 -19.92
CA ASP A 474 0.22 -11.84 -20.87
C ASP A 474 -1.20 -11.89 -20.27
N GLU A 475 -2.21 -11.65 -21.11
CA GLU A 475 -3.61 -11.62 -20.66
C GLU A 475 -4.05 -12.96 -20.07
N GLN A 476 -3.52 -14.09 -20.55
CA GLN A 476 -3.82 -15.41 -20.00
C GLN A 476 -3.39 -15.51 -18.53
N HIS A 477 -2.23 -14.95 -18.17
CA HIS A 477 -1.75 -14.93 -16.78
C HIS A 477 -2.43 -13.85 -15.95
N LEU A 478 -2.64 -12.64 -16.49
CA LEU A 478 -3.31 -11.56 -15.78
C LEU A 478 -4.78 -11.89 -15.47
N ALA A 479 -5.46 -12.66 -16.31
CA ALA A 479 -6.84 -13.11 -16.10
C ALA A 479 -7.01 -14.08 -14.92
N LEU A 480 -5.93 -14.70 -14.43
CA LEU A 480 -5.94 -15.52 -13.20
C LEU A 480 -6.16 -14.66 -11.94
N LEU A 481 -5.91 -13.35 -12.02
CA LEU A 481 -6.21 -12.42 -10.94
C LEU A 481 -7.70 -12.03 -10.97
N PRO A 482 -8.40 -12.06 -9.82
CA PRO A 482 -9.78 -11.59 -9.77
C PRO A 482 -9.91 -10.13 -10.19
N ASP A 483 -10.97 -9.85 -10.94
CA ASP A 483 -11.28 -8.51 -11.45
C ASP A 483 -11.32 -7.44 -10.35
N GLY A 484 -10.95 -6.22 -10.76
CA GLY A 484 -10.90 -5.04 -9.91
C GLY A 484 -9.53 -4.83 -9.26
N THR A 485 -9.54 -4.47 -7.97
CA THR A 485 -8.36 -3.90 -7.30
C THR A 485 -7.12 -4.79 -7.32
N ARG A 486 -7.25 -6.13 -7.23
CA ARG A 486 -6.08 -7.02 -7.17
C ARG A 486 -5.34 -7.04 -8.50
N ARG A 487 -6.07 -7.32 -9.59
CA ARG A 487 -5.57 -7.30 -10.95
C ARG A 487 -4.96 -5.95 -11.31
N ASN A 488 -5.73 -4.87 -11.17
CA ASN A 488 -5.30 -3.52 -11.53
C ASN A 488 -4.07 -3.05 -10.73
N TYR A 489 -3.95 -3.45 -9.46
CA TYR A 489 -2.79 -3.10 -8.64
C TYR A 489 -1.51 -3.78 -9.15
N ILE A 490 -1.56 -5.08 -9.41
CA ILE A 490 -0.39 -5.86 -9.84
C ILE A 490 0.04 -5.39 -11.23
N GLU A 491 -0.91 -5.32 -12.17
CA GLU A 491 -0.65 -4.89 -13.54
C GLU A 491 -0.04 -3.47 -13.58
N LEU A 492 -0.61 -2.52 -12.83
CA LEU A 492 -0.04 -1.16 -12.78
C LEU A 492 1.37 -1.16 -12.18
N THR A 493 1.61 -1.94 -11.11
CA THR A 493 2.93 -2.02 -10.47
C THR A 493 4.00 -2.51 -11.45
N MET A 494 3.67 -3.46 -12.32
CA MET A 494 4.56 -3.98 -13.36
C MET A 494 4.89 -2.93 -14.43
N ARG A 495 3.90 -2.14 -14.83
CA ARG A 495 4.00 -1.20 -15.96
C ARG A 495 4.78 0.08 -15.65
N VAL A 496 4.66 0.65 -14.45
CA VAL A 496 5.12 2.05 -14.19
C VAL A 496 6.43 2.17 -13.39
N GLY A 497 6.98 1.05 -12.92
CA GLY A 497 8.28 1.00 -12.23
C GLY A 497 8.37 1.87 -10.97
N ARG A 498 7.24 2.20 -10.33
CA ARG A 498 7.22 2.99 -9.07
C ARG A 498 7.55 2.09 -7.88
N ARG A 499 7.96 2.69 -6.76
CA ARG A 499 8.16 1.92 -5.52
C ARG A 499 6.82 1.33 -5.08
N PRO A 500 6.78 0.12 -4.49
CA PRO A 500 5.54 -0.45 -3.96
C PRO A 500 4.81 0.47 -2.97
N TRP A 501 5.58 1.25 -2.21
CA TRP A 501 5.02 2.26 -1.29
C TRP A 501 4.39 3.45 -2.01
N GLU A 502 4.89 3.83 -3.18
CA GLU A 502 4.33 4.91 -4.00
C GLU A 502 3.00 4.45 -4.64
N ILE A 503 2.97 3.26 -5.25
CA ILE A 503 1.75 2.70 -5.89
C ILE A 503 0.58 2.59 -4.93
N ARG A 504 0.80 2.00 -3.75
CA ARG A 504 -0.28 1.80 -2.77
C ARG A 504 -0.84 3.12 -2.22
N HIS A 505 -0.12 4.23 -2.34
CA HIS A 505 -0.55 5.56 -1.89
C HIS A 505 -0.89 6.49 -3.05
N LEU A 506 -1.11 5.96 -4.26
CA LEU A 506 -1.68 6.76 -5.34
C LEU A 506 -3.04 7.30 -4.91
N GLU A 507 -3.22 8.61 -5.05
CA GLU A 507 -4.51 9.27 -4.85
C GLU A 507 -5.46 8.89 -5.99
N PHE A 508 -6.77 9.00 -5.77
CA PHE A 508 -7.78 8.60 -6.76
C PHE A 508 -7.63 9.40 -8.06
N ASP A 509 -7.36 10.71 -7.96
CA ASP A 509 -7.17 11.62 -9.09
C ASP A 509 -5.68 11.70 -9.51
N CYS A 510 -4.98 10.57 -9.57
CA CYS A 510 -3.55 10.52 -9.92
C CYS A 510 -3.25 10.61 -11.43
N LEU A 511 -4.26 10.76 -12.29
CA LEU A 511 -4.10 10.83 -13.74
C LEU A 511 -4.34 12.28 -14.21
N GLU A 512 -3.32 12.89 -14.80
CA GLU A 512 -3.39 14.22 -15.39
C GLU A 512 -3.11 14.12 -16.89
N TRP A 513 -3.96 14.74 -17.72
CA TRP A 513 -3.78 14.79 -19.16
C TRP A 513 -3.14 16.12 -19.53
N HIS A 514 -2.09 16.06 -20.31
CA HIS A 514 -1.37 17.22 -20.81
C HIS A 514 -1.51 17.29 -22.32
N ASP A 515 -2.12 18.36 -22.79
CA ASP A 515 -2.21 18.66 -24.20
C ASP A 515 -0.91 19.32 -24.67
N LEU A 516 -0.32 18.74 -25.70
CA LEU A 516 0.79 19.31 -26.44
C LEU A 516 0.27 19.70 -27.82
N ASP A 517 0.39 20.98 -28.12
CA ASP A 517 0.14 21.50 -29.46
C ASP A 517 1.37 21.12 -30.29
N ILE A 518 1.20 20.13 -31.17
CA ILE A 518 2.19 19.73 -32.16
C ILE A 518 1.85 20.53 -33.39
N GLU A 519 2.61 21.58 -33.63
CA GLU A 519 2.53 22.30 -34.89
C GLU A 519 3.21 21.42 -35.95
N ASP A 520 2.37 20.93 -36.86
CA ASP A 520 2.80 20.17 -38.01
C ASP A 520 3.55 21.08 -38.99
N PRO A 521 4.33 20.49 -39.89
CA PRO A 521 5.13 21.26 -40.84
C PRO A 521 4.34 22.18 -41.81
N ASP A 522 3.01 22.12 -41.83
CA ASP A 522 2.11 22.99 -42.62
C ASP A 522 1.53 24.16 -41.81
N GLY A 523 1.98 24.34 -40.56
CA GLY A 523 1.46 25.34 -39.62
C GLY A 523 0.12 24.94 -38.99
N THR A 524 -0.42 23.75 -39.32
CA THR A 524 -1.58 23.22 -38.63
C THR A 524 -1.16 22.72 -37.25
N VAL A 525 -1.88 23.16 -36.23
CA VAL A 525 -1.61 22.73 -34.86
C VAL A 525 -2.46 21.50 -34.55
N ARG A 526 -1.87 20.31 -34.57
CA ARG A 526 -2.48 19.08 -34.06
C ARG A 526 -2.24 18.97 -32.57
N ARG A 527 -3.32 19.10 -31.79
CA ARG A 527 -3.28 18.87 -30.34
C ARG A 527 -3.19 17.38 -30.03
N ARG A 528 -2.14 16.96 -29.34
CA ARG A 528 -1.95 15.59 -28.86
C ARG A 528 -1.92 15.57 -27.33
N SER A 529 -2.81 14.78 -26.74
CA SER A 529 -2.90 14.64 -25.29
C SER A 529 -2.06 13.46 -24.80
N TYR A 530 -1.30 13.68 -23.73
CA TYR A 530 -0.46 12.66 -23.09
C TYR A 530 -0.88 12.46 -21.63
N PRO A 531 -1.07 11.21 -21.18
CA PRO A 531 -1.37 10.93 -19.78
C PRO A 531 -0.11 10.96 -18.91
N PHE A 532 -0.24 11.55 -17.73
CA PHE A 532 0.79 11.58 -16.70
C PHE A 532 0.24 11.02 -15.39
N LEU A 533 1.04 10.16 -14.76
CA LEU A 533 0.84 9.73 -13.38
C LEU A 533 1.39 10.80 -12.44
N VAL A 534 0.51 11.45 -11.70
CA VAL A 534 0.84 12.39 -10.63
C VAL A 534 0.83 11.67 -9.29
N TYR A 535 1.95 11.72 -8.57
CA TYR A 535 2.06 11.02 -7.30
C TYR A 535 2.96 11.75 -6.30
N TRP A 536 2.77 11.44 -5.03
CA TRP A 536 3.60 11.93 -3.95
C TRP A 536 4.72 10.94 -3.64
N MET A 537 5.97 11.36 -3.80
CA MET A 537 7.12 10.56 -3.39
C MET A 537 7.33 10.65 -1.89
N GLN A 538 7.00 9.60 -1.15
CA GLN A 538 7.03 9.62 0.32
C GLN A 538 8.46 9.71 0.87
N LYS A 539 9.45 9.12 0.19
CA LYS A 539 10.85 9.11 0.62
C LYS A 539 11.49 10.51 0.60
N VAL A 540 11.20 11.28 -0.46
CA VAL A 540 11.80 12.62 -0.70
C VAL A 540 10.81 13.77 -0.49
N ARG A 541 9.55 13.47 -0.15
CA ARG A 541 8.48 14.42 0.18
C ARG A 541 8.25 15.51 -0.87
N ARG A 542 8.05 15.09 -2.13
CA ARG A 542 7.68 15.99 -3.23
C ARG A 542 6.68 15.34 -4.19
N ARG A 543 5.87 16.16 -4.86
CA ARG A 543 5.04 15.72 -6.00
C ARG A 543 5.94 15.45 -7.20
N HIS A 544 5.55 14.47 -8.00
CA HIS A 544 6.23 14.13 -9.24
C HIS A 544 5.23 13.69 -10.29
N LYS A 545 5.61 13.88 -11.55
CA LYS A 545 4.85 13.47 -12.72
C LYS A 545 5.66 12.45 -13.51
N LEU A 546 5.06 11.30 -13.80
CA LEU A 546 5.64 10.27 -14.66
C LEU A 546 4.77 10.19 -15.92
N PRO A 547 5.32 10.38 -17.12
CA PRO A 547 4.56 10.15 -18.35
C PRO A 547 4.16 8.68 -18.46
N LEU A 548 2.92 8.44 -18.87
CA LEU A 548 2.32 7.12 -19.04
C LEU A 548 2.10 6.81 -20.53
N HIS A 549 2.08 5.53 -20.87
CA HIS A 549 1.48 5.08 -22.12
C HIS A 549 -0.06 5.07 -21.97
N PRO A 550 -0.85 5.32 -23.03
CA PRO A 550 -2.32 5.26 -22.97
C PRO A 550 -2.87 3.98 -22.34
N SER A 551 -2.29 2.82 -22.66
CA SER A 551 -2.71 1.54 -22.05
C SER A 551 -2.42 1.44 -20.54
N ASP A 552 -1.45 2.19 -20.01
CA ASP A 552 -1.23 2.26 -18.55
C ASP A 552 -2.27 3.16 -17.88
N ALA A 553 -2.69 4.22 -18.57
CA ALA A 553 -3.77 5.09 -18.11
C ALA A 553 -5.12 4.35 -18.09
N GLU A 554 -5.36 3.44 -19.04
CA GLU A 554 -6.54 2.56 -19.05
C GLU A 554 -6.63 1.69 -17.78
N VAL A 555 -5.51 1.18 -17.26
CA VAL A 555 -5.50 0.42 -15.99
C VAL A 555 -5.97 1.30 -14.82
N ILE A 556 -5.57 2.58 -14.80
CA ILE A 556 -5.99 3.54 -13.78
C ILE A 556 -7.48 3.85 -13.93
N THR A 557 -7.95 4.14 -15.14
CA THR A 557 -9.36 4.42 -15.44
C THR A 557 -10.24 3.23 -15.05
N ARG A 558 -9.87 2.01 -15.44
CA ARG A 558 -10.57 0.77 -15.09
C ARG A 558 -10.66 0.57 -13.58
N GLN A 559 -9.61 0.93 -12.84
CA GLN A 559 -9.65 0.89 -11.38
C GLN A 559 -10.56 1.97 -10.78
N GLN A 560 -10.55 3.19 -11.31
CA GLN A 560 -11.45 4.26 -10.87
C GLN A 560 -12.92 3.87 -11.09
N GLU A 561 -13.24 3.31 -12.25
CA GLU A 561 -14.57 2.80 -12.58
C GLU A 561 -15.00 1.66 -11.66
N TYR A 562 -14.12 0.68 -11.43
CA TYR A 562 -14.37 -0.39 -10.46
C TYR A 562 -14.71 0.17 -9.07
N LEU A 563 -13.99 1.19 -8.59
CA LEU A 563 -14.28 1.79 -7.29
C LEU A 563 -15.63 2.51 -7.27
N ARG A 564 -15.98 3.26 -8.32
CA ARG A 564 -17.28 3.93 -8.44
C ARG A 564 -18.43 2.92 -8.41
N ALA A 565 -18.28 1.80 -9.11
CA ALA A 565 -19.28 0.73 -9.15
C ALA A 565 -19.37 -0.05 -7.83
N ALA A 566 -18.25 -0.46 -7.25
CA ALA A 566 -18.22 -1.29 -6.05
C ALA A 566 -18.52 -0.51 -4.75
N TYR A 567 -18.23 0.80 -4.72
CA TYR A 567 -18.37 1.64 -3.53
C TYR A 567 -19.04 3.00 -3.82
N PRO A 568 -20.27 3.04 -4.37
CA PRO A 568 -20.91 4.28 -4.81
C PRO A 568 -21.08 5.32 -3.69
N HIS A 569 -21.25 4.86 -2.44
CA HIS A 569 -21.35 5.72 -1.25
C HIS A 569 -20.09 6.56 -0.95
N ARG A 570 -18.95 6.28 -1.60
CA ARG A 570 -17.71 7.08 -1.48
C ARG A 570 -17.65 8.24 -2.46
N PHE A 571 -18.59 8.30 -3.40
CA PHE A 571 -18.58 9.27 -4.50
C PHE A 571 -19.80 10.19 -4.43
N THR A 572 -19.67 11.37 -5.00
CA THR A 572 -20.79 12.27 -5.28
C THR A 572 -21.55 11.78 -6.50
N ASN A 573 -22.73 12.37 -6.76
CA ASN A 573 -23.52 12.06 -7.97
C ASN A 573 -22.76 12.41 -9.27
N LEU A 574 -21.72 13.25 -9.17
CA LEU A 574 -20.82 13.63 -10.27
C LEU A 574 -19.60 12.68 -10.39
N GLY A 575 -19.59 11.56 -9.66
CA GLY A 575 -18.51 10.56 -9.73
C GLY A 575 -17.18 10.99 -9.09
N ARG A 576 -17.15 12.11 -8.36
CA ARG A 576 -15.97 12.60 -7.62
C ARG A 576 -15.89 11.98 -6.24
N PRO A 577 -14.69 11.69 -5.69
CA PRO A 577 -14.55 11.25 -4.31
C PRO A 577 -15.16 12.27 -3.33
N ARG A 578 -15.88 11.78 -2.31
CA ARG A 578 -16.38 12.62 -1.21
C ARG A 578 -15.26 13.13 -0.31
N PHE A 579 -14.11 12.47 -0.33
CA PHE A 579 -12.93 12.82 0.46
C PHE A 579 -11.76 13.07 -0.49
N GLY A 580 -11.18 14.27 -0.44
CA GLY A 580 -10.17 14.71 -1.40
C GLY A 580 -8.86 13.93 -1.39
N ARG A 581 -8.60 13.09 -0.38
CA ARG A 581 -7.40 12.25 -0.27
C ARG A 581 -7.66 10.75 -0.44
N MET A 582 -8.83 10.40 -0.99
CA MET A 582 -9.16 9.01 -1.30
C MET A 582 -8.06 8.41 -2.18
N LEU A 583 -7.62 7.19 -1.86
CA LEU A 583 -6.59 6.49 -2.63
C LEU A 583 -7.21 5.74 -3.82
N LEU A 584 -6.40 5.47 -4.85
CA LEU A 584 -6.74 4.62 -5.99
C LEU A 584 -6.87 3.14 -5.59
N PHE A 585 -6.15 2.70 -4.55
CA PHE A 585 -6.20 1.32 -4.03
C PHE A 585 -6.53 1.28 -2.53
N PRO A 586 -7.73 1.74 -2.12
CA PRO A 586 -8.12 1.80 -0.73
C PRO A 586 -8.47 0.41 -0.20
N THR A 587 -8.09 0.11 1.05
CA THR A 587 -8.53 -1.15 1.66
C THR A 587 -10.01 -1.08 2.05
N PRO A 588 -10.85 -2.06 1.67
CA PRO A 588 -12.26 -2.12 2.06
C PRO A 588 -12.44 -2.79 3.43
N ARG A 589 -11.35 -3.26 4.07
CA ARG A 589 -11.43 -3.96 5.35
C ARG A 589 -12.10 -3.06 6.41
N LEU A 590 -13.34 -3.43 6.74
CA LEU A 590 -14.21 -2.74 7.69
C LEU A 590 -13.58 -2.62 9.09
N SER A 591 -12.76 -3.59 9.48
CA SER A 591 -11.99 -3.58 10.72
C SER A 591 -10.98 -2.42 10.84
N ARG A 592 -10.72 -1.70 9.75
CA ARG A 592 -9.77 -0.58 9.71
C ARG A 592 -10.41 0.79 9.60
N ALA A 593 -11.72 0.93 9.77
CA ALA A 593 -12.36 2.25 9.80
C ALA A 593 -11.97 3.19 8.63
N ASN A 594 -12.12 2.71 7.40
CA ASN A 594 -11.62 3.40 6.20
C ASN A 594 -12.76 3.93 5.34
N ALA A 595 -13.76 4.60 5.93
CA ALA A 595 -14.88 5.19 5.17
C ALA A 595 -14.38 6.26 4.16
N SER A 596 -13.35 7.02 4.54
CA SER A 596 -12.73 8.04 3.68
C SER A 596 -11.89 7.48 2.52
N GLY A 597 -11.45 6.22 2.60
CA GLY A 597 -10.66 5.60 1.54
C GLY A 597 -9.19 6.06 1.52
N GLU A 598 -8.73 6.71 2.57
CA GLU A 598 -7.36 7.24 2.68
C GLU A 598 -6.33 6.19 3.14
N ARG A 599 -6.78 4.97 3.46
CA ARG A 599 -5.92 3.89 3.96
C ARG A 599 -5.68 2.84 2.87
N PRO A 600 -4.42 2.50 2.56
CA PRO A 600 -4.11 1.48 1.57
C PRO A 600 -4.19 0.06 2.13
N TYR A 601 -4.14 -0.94 1.25
CA TYR A 601 -3.78 -2.32 1.64
C TYR A 601 -2.40 -2.37 2.27
N ASP A 602 -2.16 -3.29 3.20
CA ASP A 602 -0.83 -3.53 3.78
C ASP A 602 0.08 -4.34 2.85
N SER A 603 1.40 -4.24 3.04
CA SER A 603 2.38 -4.94 2.18
C SER A 603 2.20 -6.46 2.21
N SER A 604 1.81 -7.02 3.35
CA SER A 604 1.51 -8.46 3.46
C SER A 604 0.31 -8.89 2.62
N SER A 605 -0.69 -8.02 2.46
CA SER A 605 -1.84 -8.30 1.59
C SER A 605 -1.45 -8.36 0.12
N VAL A 606 -0.54 -7.48 -0.31
CA VAL A 606 0.00 -7.50 -1.68
C VAL A 606 0.87 -8.74 -1.89
N GLY A 607 1.73 -9.08 -0.92
CA GLY A 607 2.51 -10.31 -0.96
C GLY A 607 1.64 -11.56 -1.06
N TYR A 608 0.52 -11.60 -0.33
CA TYR A 608 -0.46 -12.67 -0.45
C TYR A 608 -1.09 -12.72 -1.86
N TRP A 609 -1.45 -11.58 -2.46
CA TRP A 609 -2.00 -11.58 -3.82
C TRP A 609 -1.02 -12.12 -4.84
N LEU A 610 0.25 -11.73 -4.76
CA LEU A 610 1.30 -12.25 -5.63
C LEU A 610 1.48 -13.76 -5.44
N ALA A 611 1.57 -14.23 -4.19
CA ALA A 611 1.73 -15.65 -3.92
C ALA A 611 0.56 -16.49 -4.45
N THR A 612 -0.69 -16.08 -4.20
CA THR A 612 -1.88 -16.78 -4.69
C THR A 612 -2.00 -16.75 -6.21
N TRP A 613 -1.54 -15.69 -6.85
CA TRP A 613 -1.52 -15.58 -8.31
C TRP A 613 -0.47 -16.52 -8.92
N LEU A 614 0.74 -16.50 -8.37
CA LEU A 614 1.85 -17.32 -8.86
C LEU A 614 1.65 -18.82 -8.63
N ASP A 615 0.88 -19.20 -7.59
CA ASP A 615 0.49 -20.61 -7.36
C ASP A 615 -0.40 -21.18 -8.47
N GLN A 616 -0.99 -20.31 -9.30
CA GLN A 616 -1.84 -20.68 -10.44
C GLN A 616 -1.16 -20.40 -11.80
N ALA A 617 -0.03 -19.70 -11.81
CA ALA A 617 0.64 -19.25 -13.02
C ALA A 617 1.84 -20.18 -13.32
N ASP A 618 1.76 -20.92 -14.43
CA ASP A 618 2.88 -21.75 -14.91
C ASP A 618 3.92 -20.89 -15.63
N VAL A 619 4.71 -20.16 -14.84
CA VAL A 619 5.76 -19.26 -15.34
C VAL A 619 7.08 -19.99 -15.44
N LEU A 620 7.65 -20.01 -16.64
CA LEU A 620 8.94 -20.63 -16.92
C LEU A 620 10.06 -19.59 -17.01
N ASP A 621 11.24 -19.96 -16.54
CA ASP A 621 12.46 -19.17 -16.71
C ASP A 621 13.07 -19.32 -18.12
N GLU A 622 14.22 -18.69 -18.34
CA GLU A 622 14.95 -18.72 -19.62
C GLU A 622 15.53 -20.10 -20.00
N HIS A 623 15.48 -21.07 -19.09
CA HIS A 623 15.89 -22.46 -19.31
C HIS A 623 14.69 -23.42 -19.35
N ASN A 624 13.47 -22.89 -19.49
CA ASN A 624 12.21 -23.62 -19.46
C ASN A 624 11.98 -24.39 -18.15
N GLN A 625 12.52 -23.92 -17.03
CA GLN A 625 12.27 -24.48 -15.70
C GLN A 625 11.22 -23.65 -14.95
N PRO A 626 10.44 -24.25 -14.04
CA PRO A 626 9.51 -23.51 -13.19
C PRO A 626 10.22 -22.42 -12.38
N LEU A 627 9.75 -21.18 -12.48
CA LEU A 627 10.35 -20.06 -11.77
C LEU A 627 10.16 -20.21 -10.25
N ALA A 628 11.24 -20.04 -9.49
CA ALA A 628 11.16 -20.03 -8.03
C ALA A 628 10.22 -18.91 -7.52
N PRO A 629 9.16 -19.22 -6.74
CA PRO A 629 8.15 -18.23 -6.35
C PRO A 629 8.69 -17.00 -5.60
N GLY A 630 9.82 -17.15 -4.90
CA GLY A 630 10.49 -16.06 -4.18
C GLY A 630 11.12 -14.99 -5.09
N ARG A 631 11.31 -15.26 -6.40
CA ARG A 631 11.87 -14.29 -7.36
C ARG A 631 10.89 -13.18 -7.72
N VAL A 632 9.58 -13.43 -7.65
CA VAL A 632 8.56 -12.45 -8.04
C VAL A 632 8.00 -11.77 -6.80
N PHE A 633 8.42 -10.53 -6.58
CA PHE A 633 7.93 -9.67 -5.51
C PHE A 633 7.77 -8.23 -5.99
N ALA A 634 7.02 -7.41 -5.26
CA ALA A 634 6.63 -6.08 -5.74
C ALA A 634 7.80 -5.15 -6.10
N TYR A 635 8.98 -5.30 -5.47
CA TYR A 635 10.16 -4.49 -5.80
C TYR A 635 10.88 -5.01 -7.05
N ALA A 636 10.79 -6.30 -7.36
CA ALA A 636 11.38 -6.91 -8.56
C ALA A 636 10.91 -6.19 -9.83
N PHE A 637 9.61 -5.87 -9.92
CA PHE A 637 9.04 -5.12 -11.04
C PHE A 637 9.70 -3.76 -11.28
N ARG A 638 10.16 -3.07 -10.23
CA ARG A 638 10.89 -1.80 -10.37
C ARG A 638 12.30 -2.03 -10.93
N HIS A 639 12.98 -3.10 -10.53
CA HIS A 639 14.27 -3.48 -11.10
C HIS A 639 14.11 -3.93 -12.56
N THR A 640 13.14 -4.80 -12.85
CA THR A 640 12.82 -5.22 -14.22
C THR A 640 12.47 -4.03 -15.12
N TYR A 641 11.67 -3.07 -14.62
CA TYR A 641 11.34 -1.85 -15.36
C TYR A 641 12.59 -1.07 -15.78
N ALA A 642 13.58 -0.94 -14.89
CA ALA A 642 14.81 -0.24 -15.17
C ALA A 642 15.74 -1.03 -16.09
N GLN A 643 15.89 -2.34 -15.81
CA GLN A 643 16.71 -3.27 -16.58
C GLN A 643 16.28 -3.32 -18.03
N LEU A 644 15.00 -3.62 -18.30
CA LEU A 644 14.47 -3.71 -19.67
C LEU A 644 14.65 -2.39 -20.45
N ARG A 645 14.59 -1.24 -19.78
CA ARG A 645 14.81 0.08 -20.41
C ARG A 645 16.28 0.33 -20.73
N ALA A 646 17.17 -0.03 -19.82
CA ALA A 646 18.59 0.04 -20.09
C ALA A 646 18.98 -0.89 -21.25
N ASP A 647 18.40 -2.09 -21.29
CA ASP A 647 18.62 -3.08 -22.34
C ASP A 647 18.08 -2.61 -23.70
N ALA A 648 16.96 -1.88 -23.71
CA ALA A 648 16.44 -1.18 -24.89
C ALA A 648 17.29 0.03 -25.33
N GLY A 649 18.35 0.39 -24.60
CA GLY A 649 19.23 1.50 -24.93
C GLY A 649 18.74 2.88 -24.47
N VAL A 650 17.80 2.95 -23.52
CA VAL A 650 17.39 4.23 -22.91
C VAL A 650 18.59 4.86 -22.19
N PRO A 651 19.00 6.11 -22.51
CA PRO A 651 20.12 6.75 -21.86
C PRO A 651 19.94 6.89 -20.34
N LEU A 652 21.05 6.84 -19.59
CA LEU A 652 21.03 6.86 -18.11
C LEU A 652 20.32 8.09 -17.56
N GLU A 653 20.52 9.26 -18.16
CA GLU A 653 19.91 10.53 -17.76
C GLU A 653 18.39 10.57 -18.01
N ILE A 654 17.89 9.81 -18.99
CA ILE A 654 16.45 9.65 -19.25
C ILE A 654 15.88 8.61 -18.28
N LEU A 655 16.59 7.49 -18.09
CA LEU A 655 16.21 6.48 -17.12
C LEU A 655 16.17 7.04 -15.69
N GLN A 656 17.08 7.95 -15.34
CA GLN A 656 17.09 8.66 -14.06
C GLN A 656 15.80 9.47 -13.85
N VAL A 657 15.33 10.17 -14.90
CA VAL A 657 14.06 10.92 -14.86
C VAL A 657 12.88 9.96 -14.71
N LEU A 658 12.82 8.90 -15.53
CA LEU A 658 11.78 7.89 -15.43
C LEU A 658 11.75 7.29 -14.02
N MET A 659 12.89 6.92 -13.45
CA MET A 659 13.00 6.35 -12.10
C MET A 659 12.83 7.35 -10.96
N ALA A 660 12.70 8.65 -11.28
CA ALA A 660 12.59 9.76 -10.34
C ALA A 660 13.77 9.84 -9.33
N HIS A 661 14.98 9.52 -9.79
CA HIS A 661 16.20 9.59 -8.99
C HIS A 661 16.85 10.98 -9.09
N GLN A 662 17.51 11.41 -8.01
CA GLN A 662 18.29 12.65 -8.00
C GLN A 662 19.74 12.43 -8.40
N ASP A 663 20.28 11.25 -8.11
CA ASP A 663 21.67 10.89 -8.34
C ASP A 663 21.77 9.76 -9.37
N PRO A 664 22.64 9.86 -10.39
CA PRO A 664 22.88 8.79 -11.36
C PRO A 664 23.30 7.46 -10.73
N SER A 665 24.10 7.48 -9.67
CA SER A 665 24.54 6.28 -8.93
C SER A 665 23.36 5.49 -8.38
N THR A 666 22.30 6.19 -7.95
CA THR A 666 21.07 5.52 -7.49
C THR A 666 20.38 4.77 -8.63
N THR A 667 20.43 5.28 -9.87
CA THR A 667 19.84 4.60 -11.04
C THR A 667 20.65 3.38 -11.44
N GLN A 668 21.98 3.47 -11.37
CA GLN A 668 22.90 2.38 -11.68
C GLN A 668 22.76 1.15 -10.76
N VAL A 669 22.11 1.28 -9.59
CA VAL A 669 21.78 0.13 -8.73
C VAL A 669 20.64 -0.72 -9.30
N TYR A 670 19.74 -0.14 -10.10
CA TYR A 670 18.50 -0.82 -10.54
C TYR A 670 18.66 -1.64 -11.80
N TYR A 671 19.75 -1.45 -12.53
CA TYR A 671 20.08 -2.26 -13.68
C TYR A 671 21.57 -2.56 -13.62
N ARG A 672 21.96 -3.75 -14.02
CA ARG A 672 23.33 -3.98 -14.44
C ARG A 672 23.35 -3.74 -15.94
N VAL A 673 24.46 -3.25 -16.43
CA VAL A 673 24.64 -3.23 -17.88
C VAL A 673 24.72 -4.70 -18.28
N SER A 674 23.62 -5.29 -18.74
CA SER A 674 23.56 -6.66 -19.29
C SER A 674 24.26 -6.79 -20.63
N HIS A 675 24.77 -5.64 -21.07
CA HIS A 675 24.73 -5.20 -22.42
C HIS A 675 26.02 -4.50 -22.89
N PRO A 676 27.20 -4.50 -22.20
CA PRO A 676 28.43 -4.03 -22.85
C PRO A 676 28.63 -4.85 -24.11
N ARG A 677 28.61 -6.18 -24.05
CA ARG A 677 28.87 -7.01 -25.23
C ARG A 677 27.84 -6.88 -26.35
N ARG A 678 26.53 -6.90 -26.07
CA ARG A 678 25.51 -6.88 -27.14
C ARG A 678 25.23 -5.48 -27.70
N ILE A 679 25.28 -4.42 -26.87
CA ILE A 679 25.04 -3.02 -27.31
C ILE A 679 26.35 -2.53 -27.90
N GLN A 680 27.52 -2.86 -27.32
CA GLN A 680 28.79 -2.59 -27.99
C GLN A 680 28.94 -3.45 -29.25
N ALA A 681 28.44 -4.69 -29.32
CA ALA A 681 28.46 -5.44 -30.59
C ALA A 681 27.57 -4.77 -31.63
N VAL A 682 26.32 -4.43 -31.31
CA VAL A 682 25.43 -3.73 -32.25
C VAL A 682 25.97 -2.33 -32.59
N ARG A 683 26.48 -1.56 -31.62
CA ARG A 683 27.13 -0.26 -31.87
C ARG A 683 28.44 -0.39 -32.65
N ALA A 684 29.22 -1.46 -32.44
CA ALA A 684 30.44 -1.72 -33.19
C ALA A 684 30.13 -2.22 -34.61
N ILE A 685 29.02 -2.95 -34.79
CA ILE A 685 28.49 -3.25 -36.11
C ILE A 685 28.05 -1.93 -36.75
N ALA A 686 27.18 -1.14 -36.10
CA ALA A 686 26.70 0.17 -36.59
C ALA A 686 27.84 1.13 -36.97
N ALA A 687 28.90 1.21 -36.16
CA ALA A 687 30.08 2.02 -36.47
C ALA A 687 30.76 1.65 -37.81
N LYS A 688 30.69 0.39 -38.26
CA LYS A 688 31.21 -0.05 -39.58
C LYS A 688 30.32 0.39 -40.76
N PHE A 689 29.11 0.85 -40.46
CA PHE A 689 28.01 1.10 -41.39
C PHE A 689 27.45 2.53 -41.20
N GLN A 690 28.27 3.46 -40.70
CA GLN A 690 27.88 4.87 -40.60
C GLN A 690 27.96 5.57 -41.95
N PHE A 691 26.97 6.41 -42.21
CA PHE A 691 26.85 7.22 -43.43
C PHE A 691 26.88 8.70 -43.10
N ASP A 692 27.54 9.48 -43.94
CA ASP A 692 27.39 10.93 -43.96
C ASP A 692 26.18 11.36 -44.81
N LEU A 693 26.00 12.67 -44.91
CA LEU A 693 24.93 13.31 -45.67
C LEU A 693 24.89 12.96 -47.16
N THR A 694 26.04 12.71 -47.77
CA THR A 694 26.15 12.29 -49.19
C THR A 694 25.81 10.81 -49.36
N GLY A 695 25.54 10.14 -48.25
CA GLY A 695 25.45 8.69 -48.15
C GLY A 695 26.77 8.01 -48.47
N GLY A 696 27.89 8.74 -48.32
CA GLY A 696 29.23 8.21 -48.31
C GLY A 696 29.47 7.44 -47.02
N ARG A 697 30.04 6.23 -47.13
CA ARG A 697 30.30 5.39 -45.96
C ARG A 697 31.52 5.90 -45.22
N ILE A 698 31.34 6.23 -43.94
CA ILE A 698 32.43 6.66 -43.07
C ILE A 698 33.19 5.39 -42.66
N ARG A 699 34.41 5.24 -43.18
CA ARG A 699 35.32 4.13 -42.83
C ARG A 699 36.52 4.68 -42.10
N ALA A 700 36.84 4.09 -40.95
CA ALA A 700 38.13 4.28 -40.31
C ALA A 700 39.24 3.83 -41.27
N ARG A 701 40.27 4.65 -41.46
CA ARG A 701 41.39 4.36 -42.38
C ARG A 701 42.37 3.34 -41.78
N SER A 702 42.38 3.20 -40.47
CA SER A 702 43.22 2.25 -39.71
C SER A 702 42.49 1.72 -38.45
N PRO A 703 42.97 0.61 -37.83
CA PRO A 703 42.43 0.12 -36.56
C PRO A 703 42.57 1.10 -35.38
N GLN A 704 43.57 1.99 -35.40
CA GLN A 704 43.73 3.06 -34.41
C GLN A 704 42.74 4.21 -34.63
N ASP A 705 42.44 4.55 -35.89
CA ASP A 705 41.37 5.49 -36.23
C ASP A 705 40.00 4.92 -35.84
N ASP A 706 39.79 3.61 -36.00
CA ASP A 706 38.56 2.91 -35.60
C ASP A 706 38.36 2.95 -34.07
N LEU A 707 39.43 2.87 -33.29
CA LEU A 707 39.36 3.08 -31.84
C LEU A 707 39.07 4.55 -31.49
N ALA A 708 39.72 5.51 -32.16
CA ALA A 708 39.50 6.94 -31.95
C ALA A 708 38.10 7.40 -32.39
N ASP A 709 37.54 6.80 -33.44
CA ASP A 709 36.18 7.02 -33.94
C ASP A 709 35.15 6.41 -32.98
N ARG A 710 35.42 5.23 -32.41
CA ARG A 710 34.60 4.64 -31.33
C ARG A 710 34.61 5.47 -30.05
N VAL A 711 35.75 6.07 -29.69
CA VAL A 711 35.86 7.00 -28.55
C VAL A 711 35.11 8.31 -28.86
N ARG A 712 35.21 8.83 -30.09
CA ARG A 712 34.42 10.00 -30.55
C ARG A 712 32.92 9.73 -30.60
N ALA A 713 32.47 8.54 -30.98
CA ALA A 713 31.05 8.16 -30.96
C ALA A 713 30.47 8.06 -29.53
N GLY A 714 31.31 7.92 -28.52
CA GLY A 714 30.90 7.87 -27.10
C GLY A 714 30.97 9.21 -26.36
N VAL A 715 31.80 10.15 -26.81
CA VAL A 715 32.13 11.40 -26.07
C VAL A 715 32.08 12.66 -26.95
N GLY A 716 31.91 12.51 -28.28
CA GLY A 716 32.04 13.58 -29.28
C GLY A 716 30.86 13.69 -30.25
N SER A 717 29.68 13.22 -29.86
CA SER A 717 28.44 13.37 -30.64
C SER A 717 27.24 13.64 -29.76
N VAL A 718 26.22 14.30 -30.33
CA VAL A 718 24.92 14.55 -29.68
C VAL A 718 23.81 13.99 -30.56
N PRO A 719 22.78 13.32 -29.99
CA PRO A 719 21.68 12.78 -30.77
C PRO A 719 20.88 13.88 -31.48
N VAL A 720 20.53 13.63 -32.73
CA VAL A 720 19.68 14.50 -33.57
C VAL A 720 18.64 13.62 -34.29
N PRO A 721 17.58 14.20 -34.90
CA PRO A 721 16.55 13.40 -35.55
C PRO A 721 17.14 12.41 -36.56
N ALA A 722 16.86 11.12 -36.35
CA ALA A 722 17.29 10.00 -37.18
C ALA A 722 18.82 9.85 -37.37
N GLY A 723 19.63 10.38 -36.46
CA GLY A 723 21.08 10.31 -36.56
C GLY A 723 21.86 10.93 -35.39
N GLN A 724 23.12 11.25 -35.64
CA GLN A 724 24.05 11.85 -34.68
C GLN A 724 24.70 13.11 -35.28
N CYS A 725 24.97 14.10 -34.44
CA CYS A 725 25.70 15.30 -34.80
C CYS A 725 27.08 15.30 -34.15
N HIS A 726 28.13 15.50 -34.95
CA HIS A 726 29.52 15.53 -34.50
C HIS A 726 30.13 16.93 -34.42
N GLU A 727 29.32 17.98 -34.60
CA GLU A 727 29.80 19.36 -34.51
C GLU A 727 30.12 19.71 -33.04
N MET A 728 31.37 20.10 -32.77
CA MET A 728 31.90 20.15 -31.41
C MET A 728 31.29 21.26 -30.56
N ASN A 729 30.87 22.39 -31.14
CA ASN A 729 30.15 23.42 -30.38
C ASN A 729 28.76 22.93 -29.97
N ASN A 730 28.06 22.22 -30.86
CA ASN A 730 26.77 21.62 -30.57
C ASN A 730 26.88 20.50 -29.54
N VAL A 731 27.93 19.67 -29.60
CA VAL A 731 28.24 18.64 -28.60
C VAL A 731 28.55 19.26 -27.23
N ARG A 732 29.42 20.28 -27.18
CA ARG A 732 29.75 21.00 -25.93
C ARG A 732 28.56 21.68 -25.29
N ALA A 733 27.62 22.14 -26.11
CA ALA A 733 26.38 22.78 -25.67
C ALA A 733 25.22 21.78 -25.47
N ASP A 734 25.50 20.47 -25.45
CA ASP A 734 24.50 19.41 -25.22
C ASP A 734 23.29 19.52 -26.18
N GLY A 735 23.58 19.75 -27.46
CA GLY A 735 22.58 19.84 -28.54
C GLY A 735 21.95 21.22 -28.72
N ARG A 736 22.42 22.22 -27.96
CA ARG A 736 21.91 23.60 -27.99
C ARG A 736 22.82 24.59 -28.73
N GLY A 737 23.90 24.09 -29.33
CA GLY A 737 24.93 24.92 -29.98
C GLY A 737 24.84 24.98 -31.50
N CYS A 738 23.88 24.27 -32.12
CA CYS A 738 23.73 24.24 -33.57
C CYS A 738 23.27 25.61 -34.12
N PRO A 739 24.00 26.21 -35.08
CA PRO A 739 23.64 27.51 -35.65
C PRO A 739 22.52 27.45 -36.69
N VAL A 740 22.21 26.26 -37.22
CA VAL A 740 21.28 26.01 -38.34
C VAL A 740 20.25 24.94 -38.00
N TYR A 741 19.71 25.05 -36.78
CA TYR A 741 18.78 24.09 -36.17
C TYR A 741 17.75 23.53 -37.19
N TYR A 742 17.46 22.22 -37.11
CA TYR A 742 16.59 21.46 -38.03
C TYR A 742 17.08 21.17 -39.46
N ARG A 743 18.28 21.61 -39.89
CA ARG A 743 18.84 21.28 -41.22
C ARG A 743 19.83 20.10 -41.22
N CYS A 744 19.54 19.06 -40.44
CA CYS A 744 20.45 17.91 -40.30
C CYS A 744 20.73 17.22 -41.65
N PHE A 745 19.72 17.10 -42.52
CA PHE A 745 19.83 16.53 -43.87
C PHE A 745 20.51 17.46 -44.89
N SER A 746 21.03 18.60 -44.44
CA SER A 746 21.89 19.50 -45.20
C SER A 746 23.23 19.75 -44.49
N CYS A 747 23.50 19.06 -43.37
CA CYS A 747 24.66 19.28 -42.51
C CYS A 747 25.76 18.24 -42.77
N THR A 748 27.00 18.69 -42.95
CA THR A 748 28.16 17.80 -43.13
C THR A 748 28.59 17.08 -41.86
N PHE A 749 28.13 17.53 -40.68
CA PHE A 749 28.40 16.88 -39.39
C PHE A 749 27.35 15.85 -38.98
N TYR A 750 26.32 15.65 -39.80
CA TYR A 750 25.27 14.65 -39.58
C TYR A 750 25.72 13.27 -40.04
N THR A 751 25.49 12.27 -39.20
CA THR A 751 25.71 10.87 -39.52
C THR A 751 24.50 10.03 -39.15
N THR A 752 24.28 8.93 -39.86
CA THR A 752 23.24 7.96 -39.54
C THR A 752 23.71 6.53 -39.77
N ASP A 753 22.94 5.57 -39.27
CA ASP A 753 23.21 4.13 -39.37
C ASP A 753 21.89 3.35 -39.20
N PHE A 754 21.96 2.03 -39.35
CA PHE A 754 20.78 1.16 -39.29
C PHE A 754 20.05 1.18 -37.93
N THR A 755 20.67 1.65 -36.84
CA THR A 755 20.01 1.75 -35.53
C THR A 755 18.94 2.85 -35.49
N HIS A 756 19.04 3.82 -36.41
CA HIS A 756 18.06 4.91 -36.62
C HIS A 756 17.04 4.59 -37.72
N LEU A 757 17.06 3.38 -38.31
CA LEU A 757 16.17 2.98 -39.40
C LEU A 757 14.66 3.19 -39.09
N PRO A 758 14.15 2.88 -37.88
CA PRO A 758 12.76 3.21 -37.53
C PRO A 758 12.45 4.71 -37.59
N GLU A 759 13.38 5.54 -37.10
CA GLU A 759 13.24 7.01 -37.06
C GLU A 759 13.34 7.60 -38.48
N LEU A 760 14.22 7.07 -39.33
CA LEU A 760 14.31 7.42 -40.75
C LEU A 760 13.00 7.12 -41.49
N ARG A 761 12.41 5.94 -41.28
CA ARG A 761 11.12 5.56 -41.89
C ARG A 761 9.98 6.46 -41.42
N GLN A 762 9.95 6.79 -40.13
CA GLN A 762 8.95 7.71 -39.58
C GLN A 762 9.08 9.11 -40.17
N LEU A 763 10.31 9.64 -40.26
CA LEU A 763 10.58 10.95 -40.83
C LEU A 763 10.19 11.00 -42.32
N ARG A 764 10.52 9.95 -43.07
CA ARG A 764 10.13 9.77 -44.47
C ARG A 764 8.63 9.80 -44.65
N ALA A 765 7.90 9.04 -43.82
CA ALA A 765 6.43 9.00 -43.86
C ALA A 765 5.83 10.39 -43.58
N GLY A 766 6.33 11.10 -42.56
CA GLY A 766 5.86 12.45 -42.23
C GLY A 766 6.13 13.47 -43.34
N LYS A 767 7.31 13.43 -43.96
CA LYS A 767 7.63 14.32 -45.10
C LYS A 767 6.80 13.97 -46.34
N ALA A 768 6.54 12.70 -46.60
CA ALA A 768 5.68 12.27 -47.71
C ALA A 768 4.23 12.71 -47.51
N GLU A 769 3.70 12.63 -46.28
CA GLU A 769 2.38 13.18 -45.93
C GLU A 769 2.36 14.70 -46.15
N GLN A 770 3.38 15.42 -45.68
CA GLN A 770 3.52 16.86 -45.89
C GLN A 770 3.55 17.23 -47.38
N LEU A 771 4.33 16.50 -48.18
CA LEU A 771 4.41 16.72 -49.63
C LEU A 771 3.05 16.51 -50.30
N ALA A 772 2.37 15.40 -49.98
CA ALA A 772 1.06 15.09 -50.54
C ALA A 772 -0.01 16.15 -50.17
N THR A 773 0.00 16.62 -48.93
CA THR A 773 -0.89 17.70 -48.46
C THR A 773 -0.63 19.00 -49.22
N LEU A 774 0.63 19.40 -49.37
CA LEU A 774 1.00 20.61 -50.10
C LEU A 774 0.63 20.50 -51.59
N GLU A 775 0.95 19.38 -52.25
CA GLU A 775 0.61 19.12 -53.65
C GLU A 775 -0.91 19.14 -53.88
N ALA A 776 -1.72 18.66 -52.93
CA ALA A 776 -3.18 18.71 -53.00
C ALA A 776 -3.75 20.13 -52.78
N ALA A 777 -3.09 20.96 -51.96
CA ALA A 777 -3.48 22.35 -51.70
C ALA A 777 -3.14 23.27 -52.89
N TYR A 778 -2.04 22.99 -53.60
CA TYR A 778 -1.67 23.72 -54.82
C TYR A 778 -2.56 23.32 -56.00
N GLY A 779 -3.20 24.32 -56.62
CA GLY A 779 -4.18 24.12 -57.69
C GLY A 779 -5.64 24.04 -57.22
N SER A 780 -5.90 23.83 -55.92
CA SER A 780 -7.24 23.88 -55.33
C SER A 780 -7.50 25.15 -54.51
N ALA A 781 -6.55 25.53 -53.64
CA ALA A 781 -6.66 26.70 -52.75
C ALA A 781 -5.49 27.68 -52.90
N LEU A 782 -4.36 27.25 -53.47
CA LEU A 782 -3.13 28.04 -53.57
C LEU A 782 -2.53 27.99 -54.99
N THR A 783 -1.92 29.09 -55.43
CA THR A 783 -1.12 29.15 -56.67
C THR A 783 0.37 29.07 -56.32
N PRO A 784 1.14 28.10 -56.85
CA PRO A 784 2.55 27.97 -56.50
C PRO A 784 3.39 29.11 -57.11
N GLY A 785 4.08 29.87 -56.26
CA GLY A 785 5.11 30.83 -56.68
C GLY A 785 6.49 30.16 -56.84
N PRO A 786 7.51 30.88 -57.34
CA PRO A 786 8.85 30.34 -57.58
C PRO A 786 9.51 29.75 -56.31
N LEU A 787 9.33 30.40 -55.15
CA LEU A 787 9.85 29.91 -53.86
C LEU A 787 9.13 28.66 -53.38
N THR A 788 7.81 28.59 -53.60
CA THR A 788 7.00 27.43 -53.29
C THR A 788 7.39 26.22 -54.13
N ALA A 789 7.57 26.40 -55.44
CA ALA A 789 8.06 25.35 -56.32
C ALA A 789 9.41 24.82 -55.84
N THR A 790 10.31 25.73 -55.47
CA THR A 790 11.63 25.38 -54.89
C THR A 790 11.51 24.60 -53.58
N ASN A 791 10.57 24.94 -52.70
CA ASN A 791 10.36 24.23 -51.43
C ASN A 791 9.74 22.84 -51.61
N LEU A 792 8.82 22.68 -52.57
CA LEU A 792 8.31 21.36 -52.94
C LEU A 792 9.42 20.49 -53.52
N ASP A 793 10.27 21.06 -54.36
CA ASP A 793 11.43 20.35 -54.90
C ASP A 793 12.45 20.00 -53.81
N LEU A 794 12.69 20.89 -52.84
CA LEU A 794 13.51 20.61 -51.67
C LEU A 794 12.93 19.46 -50.84
N LEU A 795 11.62 19.45 -50.60
CA LEU A 795 10.96 18.39 -49.83
C LEU A 795 11.00 17.05 -50.57
N ARG A 796 10.82 17.04 -51.90
CA ARG A 796 11.01 15.84 -52.74
C ARG A 796 12.44 15.34 -52.67
N LEU A 797 13.42 16.25 -52.74
CA LEU A 797 14.84 15.92 -52.61
C LEU A 797 15.18 15.36 -51.22
N GLU A 798 14.63 15.92 -50.15
CA GLU A 798 14.81 15.41 -48.79
C GLU A 798 14.17 14.02 -48.62
N ILE A 799 12.97 13.78 -49.16
CA ILE A 799 12.34 12.44 -49.16
C ILE A 799 13.22 11.46 -49.91
N LYS A 800 13.69 11.83 -51.10
CA LYS A 800 14.60 11.00 -51.91
C LYS A 800 15.89 10.68 -51.15
N GLN A 801 16.48 11.67 -50.48
CA GLN A 801 17.69 11.50 -49.70
C GLN A 801 17.46 10.58 -48.50
N ILE A 802 16.31 10.66 -47.83
CA ILE A 802 15.96 9.74 -46.74
C ILE A 802 15.71 8.33 -47.30
N ASP A 803 15.03 8.19 -48.44
CA ASP A 803 14.83 6.90 -49.13
C ASP A 803 16.20 6.26 -49.48
N GLU A 804 17.18 7.05 -49.91
CA GLU A 804 18.56 6.59 -50.15
C GLU A 804 19.27 6.14 -48.87
N LEU A 805 19.10 6.85 -47.75
CA LEU A 805 19.66 6.45 -46.45
C LEU A 805 18.99 5.19 -45.89
N VAL A 806 17.68 5.07 -46.02
CA VAL A 806 16.89 3.89 -45.65
C VAL A 806 17.35 2.67 -46.45
N ALA A 807 17.43 2.79 -47.78
CA ALA A 807 17.87 1.71 -48.66
C ALA A 807 19.30 1.25 -48.32
N LYS A 808 20.19 2.19 -47.96
CA LYS A 808 21.56 1.87 -47.51
C LYS A 808 21.58 1.13 -46.18
N CYS A 809 20.81 1.58 -45.20
CA CYS A 809 20.67 0.88 -43.92
C CYS A 809 20.10 -0.55 -44.10
N GLU A 810 19.14 -0.73 -45.00
CA GLU A 810 18.54 -2.04 -45.31
C GLU A 810 19.53 -2.95 -46.05
N ALA A 811 20.27 -2.43 -47.02
CA ALA A 811 21.33 -3.16 -47.71
C ALA A 811 22.44 -3.60 -46.74
N ASP A 812 22.79 -2.75 -45.77
CA ASP A 812 23.78 -3.06 -44.75
C ASP A 812 23.31 -4.17 -43.82
N ILE A 813 22.07 -4.11 -43.33
CA ILE A 813 21.46 -5.22 -42.56
C ILE A 813 21.49 -6.52 -43.37
N GLY A 814 21.21 -6.44 -44.67
CA GLY A 814 21.27 -7.58 -45.60
C GLY A 814 22.68 -8.14 -45.81
N SER A 815 23.72 -7.31 -45.62
CA SER A 815 25.14 -7.69 -45.78
C SER A 815 25.78 -8.28 -44.52
N LEU A 816 25.08 -8.27 -43.39
CA LEU A 816 25.56 -8.82 -42.13
C LEU A 816 25.72 -10.34 -42.19
N THR A 817 26.68 -10.88 -41.44
CA THR A 817 26.77 -12.32 -41.21
C THR A 817 25.51 -12.84 -40.49
N GLN A 818 25.23 -14.14 -40.57
CA GLN A 818 24.05 -14.72 -39.93
C GLN A 818 24.00 -14.48 -38.41
N ASP A 819 25.16 -14.40 -37.74
CA ASP A 819 25.26 -14.14 -36.30
C ASP A 819 25.07 -12.65 -35.98
N GLU A 820 25.67 -11.76 -36.76
CA GLU A 820 25.48 -10.31 -36.63
C GLU A 820 24.01 -9.93 -36.90
N ARG A 821 23.41 -10.52 -37.94
CA ARG A 821 22.01 -10.30 -38.31
C ARG A 821 21.05 -10.75 -37.22
N ARG A 822 21.22 -11.96 -36.67
CA ARG A 822 20.42 -12.43 -35.51
C ARG A 822 20.56 -11.49 -34.30
N THR A 823 21.78 -11.00 -34.04
CA THR A 823 22.06 -10.09 -32.93
C THR A 823 21.35 -8.75 -33.11
N VAL A 824 21.43 -8.17 -34.31
CA VAL A 824 20.80 -6.89 -34.70
C VAL A 824 19.28 -7.01 -34.74
N GLU A 825 18.73 -8.03 -35.39
CA GLU A 825 17.27 -8.26 -35.49
C GLU A 825 16.64 -8.46 -34.12
N SER A 826 17.24 -9.26 -33.25
CA SER A 826 16.71 -9.45 -31.90
C SER A 826 16.85 -8.18 -31.03
N TRP A 827 17.87 -7.34 -31.27
CA TRP A 827 17.98 -6.03 -30.60
C TRP A 827 16.93 -5.05 -31.11
N LEU A 828 16.73 -4.96 -32.44
CA LEU A 828 15.69 -4.13 -33.05
C LEU A 828 14.29 -4.56 -32.60
N HIS A 829 14.02 -5.86 -32.54
CA HIS A 829 12.74 -6.39 -32.04
C HIS A 829 12.49 -5.99 -30.58
N SER A 830 13.50 -6.09 -29.72
CA SER A 830 13.41 -5.70 -28.31
C SER A 830 13.23 -4.19 -28.17
N LYS A 831 13.97 -3.40 -28.96
CA LYS A 831 13.84 -1.94 -29.06
C LYS A 831 12.41 -1.56 -29.47
N ASP A 832 11.90 -2.06 -30.59
CA ASP A 832 10.58 -1.69 -31.11
C ASP A 832 9.43 -2.09 -30.16
N LYS A 833 9.51 -3.30 -29.57
CA LYS A 833 8.50 -3.81 -28.63
C LYS A 833 8.48 -3.04 -27.30
N LEU A 834 9.63 -2.52 -26.84
CA LEU A 834 9.71 -1.76 -25.60
C LEU A 834 9.42 -0.27 -25.83
N PHE A 835 9.85 0.33 -26.95
CA PHE A 835 9.56 1.72 -27.28
C PHE A 835 8.08 1.98 -27.60
N THR A 836 7.35 0.98 -28.12
CA THR A 836 5.89 1.06 -28.29
C THR A 836 5.12 1.15 -26.97
N VAL A 837 5.70 0.72 -25.86
CA VAL A 837 5.08 0.73 -24.52
C VAL A 837 5.55 1.94 -23.69
N ILE A 838 6.50 2.75 -24.18
CA ILE A 838 7.17 3.77 -23.37
C ILE A 838 7.12 5.14 -24.06
N PRO A 839 6.64 6.20 -23.38
CA PRO A 839 6.62 7.55 -23.93
C PRO A 839 8.01 8.22 -23.82
N VAL A 840 9.09 7.56 -24.26
CA VAL A 840 10.46 8.14 -24.29
C VAL A 840 10.45 9.46 -25.08
N ALA A 841 9.70 9.48 -26.19
CA ALA A 841 9.50 10.66 -27.02
C ALA A 841 8.94 11.86 -26.24
N ALA A 842 8.03 11.66 -25.28
CA ALA A 842 7.46 12.75 -24.48
C ALA A 842 8.47 13.34 -23.48
N VAL A 843 9.36 12.51 -22.93
CA VAL A 843 10.44 12.96 -22.03
C VAL A 843 11.51 13.73 -22.82
N LEU A 844 11.86 13.24 -24.01
CA LEU A 844 12.79 13.92 -24.92
C LEU A 844 12.22 15.27 -25.39
N ALA A 845 10.95 15.30 -25.82
CA ALA A 845 10.26 16.52 -26.23
C ALA A 845 10.21 17.57 -25.12
N GLY A 846 9.91 17.16 -23.88
CA GLY A 846 9.86 18.06 -22.72
C GLY A 846 11.24 18.60 -22.28
N ARG A 847 12.32 17.83 -22.48
CA ARG A 847 13.69 18.27 -22.16
C ARG A 847 14.29 19.20 -23.21
N GLN A 848 13.92 19.02 -24.48
CA GLN A 848 14.47 19.81 -25.59
C GLN A 848 13.94 21.24 -25.64
N ARG A 849 12.90 21.61 -24.87
CA ARG A 849 12.27 22.95 -24.91
C ARG A 849 12.15 23.48 -26.35
N LEU A 850 11.60 22.66 -27.24
CA LEU A 850 11.10 23.15 -28.52
C LEU A 850 9.81 23.93 -28.23
N GLN A 851 9.92 25.10 -27.58
CA GLN A 851 8.78 25.99 -27.41
C GLN A 851 8.38 26.69 -28.70
N GLN A 852 9.05 26.40 -29.81
CA GLN A 852 8.60 26.67 -31.17
C GLN A 852 9.18 25.58 -32.08
N PRO A 853 8.40 24.91 -32.92
CA PRO A 853 8.94 24.46 -34.19
C PRO A 853 9.18 25.74 -34.99
N THR A 854 10.44 26.14 -35.15
CA THR A 854 10.75 27.07 -36.23
C THR A 854 10.62 26.24 -37.50
N LEU A 855 9.44 26.31 -38.11
CA LEU A 855 9.34 26.19 -39.55
C LEU A 855 10.44 27.06 -40.17
N ASP A 856 11.09 26.51 -41.17
CA ASP A 856 12.10 27.17 -41.97
C ASP A 856 11.72 28.63 -42.28
N PRO A 857 12.50 29.65 -41.89
CA PRO A 857 12.11 31.07 -42.01
C PRO A 857 11.92 31.56 -43.45
N ILE A 858 12.14 30.70 -44.46
CA ILE A 858 12.01 31.04 -45.87
C ILE A 858 10.53 31.11 -46.30
N LEU A 859 9.59 30.62 -45.50
CA LEU A 859 8.16 30.86 -45.71
C LEU A 859 7.58 31.57 -44.49
N LEU A 860 7.51 32.90 -44.59
CA LEU A 860 6.45 33.81 -44.09
C LEU A 860 7.03 35.22 -43.97
N GLY A 861 7.46 35.75 -45.11
CA GLY A 861 7.69 37.19 -45.31
C GLY A 861 6.71 37.71 -46.35
N GLY A 862 5.61 38.32 -45.90
CA GLY A 862 4.68 39.09 -46.72
C GLY A 862 3.22 38.68 -46.49
N ALA A 863 2.31 39.52 -46.01
CA ALA A 863 2.22 40.97 -46.19
C ALA A 863 1.66 41.70 -44.95
N PRO A 864 1.94 43.01 -44.81
CA PRO A 864 1.20 43.90 -43.93
C PRO A 864 -0.02 44.50 -44.66
N SER A 865 -1.21 44.21 -44.13
CA SER A 865 -2.38 45.10 -43.96
C SER A 865 -3.64 44.27 -43.73
#